data_AF-A0A941YG13-F1
#
_entry.id   AF-A0A941YG13-F1
#
_cell.length_a   1.000
_cell.length_b   1.000
_cell.length_c   1.000
_cell.angle_alpha   90.00
_cell.angle_beta   90.00
_cell.angle_gamma   90.00
#
_symmetry.space_group_name_H-M   'P 1'
#
loop_
_entity.id
_entity.type
_entity.pdbx_description
1 polymer ?
#
loop_
_entity_poly.entity_id
_entity_poly.type
_entity_poly.pdbx_seq_one_letter_code
_entity_poly.pdbx_strand_id
1 'polypeptide(L)'
;MIEKPCDCCADGSGTTSTLSNLPGLTQITYRIGTHNSFKTNMLYDMSRQRPLDGLTTRDDTDFAVAMADAWASVLDVLTFYQERYANEHYLRTATQTLSVYELGKEVGYKLAPATAAKTYLAFTVDNANGAPTTVSVDEGVKVQSVPGQDELPQIFETLESVEANVAWNEFQVQRYEAQTTFSGQTSAWFDGDSLTCKVGDNLLFQSGSSVQIVRILSLTIDSTLHQTQITWDQSLSVFNSPHIGVLGRVCSLFGYNAADWNTLGTALQTTYPHSGWADQNITTNVVNLDAQYTDVLPTARIVFRKSSGVVVRTINSVSEVSLSKFLISGKSTQVTLSSSLTASDAVTPMSVSVLVETSTLTLGKTAITTPLTGDLIEVEVEQDRPDVGRTVVIAGKASRIAPVNAVTVPATSRTLETVIAAGTSLRVDTVADGGGGKLAFTVFQNDGTTLTLPALSTSQFAYQSPLDSDPTTGEAVTIAADQTAASTSPLQFSIDQTLTTPFDRASTKVYGNAVLASHGESKVETLGSGNGAKTFQSFTLRGGPVTYLAAATESGYETTLSVRVDGLLWSQVDQFTDAEPTDRVYDARQDSKQATTIDFGDGKHGSRLPTGIENVVAYYRQGAGVAGNVRAGQLSLMQTRPLGMKSVVNPLAASGGSDAEDIADAQQTIPSTILTLGRIVSLQDFQDFAFRFPSVYKALVQDVWLGQIPTVFLSVLGANGSSVDLDTLRGSIDSVRDIHTPLTIMNGEVYAFRVALQVLAKEEYDQATVFEAVKTQLTSDFGFDKMQFGLSVSASEILKSVQSVAGVEAAVVTQLARISDPTTTPIDPLPADFAKVDSGVLRPASMLVVDEDQITIEELSREI
;
A
#
# COMPACT_ATOMS: atom_id res chain seq x y z
N MET A 1 -72.75 -20.18 -27.60
CA MET A 1 -73.47 -18.92 -27.82
C MET A 1 -73.97 -18.41 -26.49
N ILE A 2 -73.22 -17.51 -25.85
CA ILE A 2 -73.74 -16.52 -24.90
C ILE A 2 -72.93 -15.25 -25.21
N GLU A 3 -73.58 -14.29 -25.85
CA GLU A 3 -73.02 -12.98 -26.17
C GLU A 3 -72.74 -12.22 -24.87
N LYS A 4 -71.51 -11.71 -24.71
CA LYS A 4 -71.23 -10.60 -23.79
C LYS A 4 -71.72 -9.31 -24.45
N PRO A 5 -72.64 -8.53 -23.84
CA PRO A 5 -72.95 -7.20 -24.34
C PRO A 5 -71.75 -6.27 -24.16
N CYS A 6 -71.53 -5.40 -25.14
CA CYS A 6 -70.52 -4.35 -25.09
C CYS A 6 -70.89 -3.30 -24.04
N ASP A 7 -69.94 -2.99 -23.16
CA ASP A 7 -70.07 -2.07 -22.03
C ASP A 7 -69.93 -0.59 -22.45
N CYS A 8 -70.30 -0.23 -23.68
CA CYS A 8 -70.00 1.08 -24.28
C CYS A 8 -70.85 2.25 -23.75
N CYS A 9 -71.59 2.08 -22.64
CA CYS A 9 -72.50 3.12 -22.13
C CYS A 9 -72.33 3.44 -20.63
N ALA A 10 -71.28 2.92 -19.96
CA ALA A 10 -70.96 3.28 -18.57
C ALA A 10 -69.87 4.35 -18.43
N ASP A 11 -69.24 4.78 -19.53
CA ASP A 11 -67.94 5.47 -19.49
C ASP A 11 -68.05 7.01 -19.40
N GLY A 12 -69.01 7.50 -18.63
CA GLY A 12 -69.10 8.92 -18.25
C GLY A 12 -68.52 9.20 -16.86
N SER A 13 -68.27 8.17 -16.06
CA SER A 13 -67.61 8.31 -14.77
C SER A 13 -66.11 8.15 -14.93
N GLY A 14 -65.35 9.23 -14.78
CA GLY A 14 -63.97 9.10 -14.32
C GLY A 14 -64.01 8.55 -12.89
N THR A 15 -64.31 7.28 -12.73
CA THR A 15 -64.25 6.65 -11.40
C THR A 15 -62.85 6.87 -10.86
N THR A 16 -62.76 7.47 -9.67
CA THR A 16 -61.51 7.54 -8.91
C THR A 16 -60.85 6.17 -8.97
N SER A 17 -59.66 6.08 -9.56
CA SER A 17 -59.01 4.81 -9.84
C SER A 17 -58.86 4.03 -8.54
N THR A 18 -59.26 2.76 -8.53
CA THR A 18 -58.98 1.87 -7.40
C THR A 18 -57.47 1.76 -7.23
N LEU A 19 -56.95 2.28 -6.13
CA LEU A 19 -55.51 2.25 -5.83
C LEU A 19 -55.07 0.79 -5.65
N SER A 20 -54.17 0.33 -6.50
CA SER A 20 -53.56 -1.00 -6.43
C SER A 20 -52.05 -0.85 -6.62
N ASN A 21 -51.29 -1.29 -5.62
CA ASN A 21 -49.83 -1.26 -5.65
C ASN A 21 -49.30 -2.69 -5.48
N LEU A 22 -48.49 -3.14 -6.43
CA LEU A 22 -47.81 -4.42 -6.30
C LEU A 22 -46.68 -4.34 -5.25
N PRO A 23 -46.35 -5.44 -4.57
CA PRO A 23 -45.15 -5.50 -3.74
C PRO A 23 -43.89 -5.19 -4.57
N GLY A 24 -42.91 -4.50 -3.98
CA GLY A 24 -41.61 -4.26 -4.62
C GLY A 24 -41.51 -3.06 -5.57
N LEU A 25 -42.54 -2.21 -5.70
CA LEU A 25 -42.51 -0.99 -6.54
C LEU A 25 -41.70 0.16 -5.93
N THR A 26 -40.74 0.73 -6.65
CA THR A 26 -39.90 1.85 -6.16
C THR A 26 -40.67 3.15 -5.89
N GLN A 27 -41.95 3.20 -6.27
CA GLN A 27 -42.87 4.26 -5.94
C GLN A 27 -44.28 3.68 -5.71
N ILE A 28 -45.00 4.24 -4.76
CA ILE A 28 -46.41 3.98 -4.51
C ILE A 28 -47.23 4.98 -5.32
N THR A 29 -48.19 4.46 -6.09
CA THR A 29 -49.24 5.26 -6.72
C THR A 29 -50.37 5.44 -5.71
N TYR A 30 -50.63 6.69 -5.34
CA TYR A 30 -51.71 7.03 -4.38
C TYR A 30 -52.61 8.16 -4.89
N ARG A 31 -52.38 8.65 -6.11
CA ARG A 31 -53.28 9.62 -6.74
C ARG A 31 -54.61 8.98 -7.11
N ILE A 32 -55.71 9.54 -6.61
CA ILE A 32 -57.08 9.09 -6.93
C ILE A 32 -57.68 9.81 -8.16
N GLY A 33 -57.00 10.84 -8.66
CA GLY A 33 -57.40 11.63 -9.82
C GLY A 33 -56.38 12.72 -10.18
N THR A 34 -56.63 13.42 -11.28
CA THR A 34 -55.92 14.64 -11.71
C THR A 34 -56.93 15.78 -11.78
N HIS A 35 -56.44 17.02 -11.92
CA HIS A 35 -57.29 18.18 -12.16
C HIS A 35 -58.36 17.91 -13.22
N ASN A 36 -57.96 17.41 -14.39
CA ASN A 36 -58.89 17.17 -15.50
C ASN A 36 -59.95 16.12 -15.16
N SER A 37 -59.58 15.03 -14.47
CA SER A 37 -60.55 14.00 -14.08
C SER A 37 -61.54 14.54 -13.04
N PHE A 38 -61.06 15.30 -12.05
CA PHE A 38 -61.93 15.91 -11.03
C PHE A 38 -62.90 16.92 -11.65
N LYS A 39 -62.41 17.83 -12.50
CA LYS A 39 -63.25 18.83 -13.18
C LYS A 39 -64.31 18.16 -14.04
N THR A 40 -63.91 17.17 -14.85
CA THR A 40 -64.83 16.41 -15.71
C THR A 40 -65.91 15.70 -14.89
N ASN A 41 -65.53 15.05 -13.79
CA ASN A 41 -66.47 14.36 -12.92
C ASN A 41 -67.44 15.32 -12.22
N MET A 42 -66.97 16.46 -11.72
CA MET A 42 -67.84 17.46 -11.11
C MET A 42 -68.85 18.02 -12.12
N LEU A 43 -68.41 18.34 -13.35
CA LEU A 43 -69.30 18.81 -14.40
C LEU A 43 -70.30 17.73 -14.84
N TYR A 44 -69.87 16.47 -14.88
CA TYR A 44 -70.73 15.33 -15.13
C TYR A 44 -71.80 15.17 -14.03
N ASP A 45 -71.40 15.18 -12.76
CA ASP A 45 -72.33 15.06 -11.62
C ASP A 45 -73.29 16.26 -11.54
N MET A 46 -72.82 17.48 -11.82
CA MET A 46 -73.66 18.68 -11.91
C MET A 46 -74.80 18.50 -12.92
N SER A 47 -74.55 17.82 -14.06
CA SER A 47 -75.58 17.56 -15.07
C SER A 47 -76.65 16.55 -14.67
N ARG A 48 -76.47 15.87 -13.53
CA ARG A 48 -77.37 14.82 -13.02
C ARG A 48 -78.15 15.25 -11.78
N GLN A 49 -77.82 16.40 -11.20
CA GLN A 49 -78.45 16.95 -10.02
C GLN A 49 -79.66 17.79 -10.44
N ARG A 50 -80.88 17.29 -10.22
CA ARG A 50 -82.13 17.99 -10.57
C ARG A 50 -82.21 19.46 -10.11
N PRO A 51 -81.69 19.85 -8.92
CA PRO A 51 -81.67 21.26 -8.52
C PRO A 51 -80.81 22.18 -9.41
N LEU A 52 -79.91 21.62 -10.21
CA LEU A 52 -78.96 22.32 -11.08
C LEU A 52 -79.33 22.24 -12.58
N ASP A 53 -80.50 21.71 -12.93
CA ASP A 53 -80.96 21.57 -14.33
C ASP A 53 -80.97 22.92 -15.11
N GLY A 54 -81.06 24.04 -14.39
CA GLY A 54 -80.98 25.39 -14.97
C GLY A 54 -79.57 25.86 -15.36
N LEU A 55 -78.52 25.15 -14.95
CA LEU A 55 -77.12 25.48 -15.21
C LEU A 55 -76.62 24.78 -16.49
N THR A 56 -76.92 25.40 -17.64
CA THR A 56 -76.68 24.82 -18.98
C THR A 56 -75.31 25.17 -19.59
N THR A 57 -74.63 26.20 -19.08
CA THR A 57 -73.32 26.63 -19.58
C THR A 57 -72.22 25.65 -19.22
N ARG A 58 -71.23 25.51 -20.12
CA ARG A 58 -69.98 24.75 -19.91
C ARG A 58 -68.77 25.59 -20.30
N ASP A 59 -68.95 26.90 -20.37
CA ASP A 59 -67.88 27.86 -20.64
C ASP A 59 -67.01 28.01 -19.38
N ASP A 60 -65.69 27.93 -19.55
CA ASP A 60 -64.74 28.06 -18.44
C ASP A 60 -64.78 29.45 -17.78
N THR A 61 -65.34 30.45 -18.46
CA THR A 61 -65.54 31.81 -17.91
C THR A 61 -66.78 31.94 -17.02
N ASP A 62 -67.67 30.94 -16.99
CA ASP A 62 -68.82 30.93 -16.08
C ASP A 62 -68.37 30.70 -14.64
N PHE A 63 -68.96 31.43 -13.70
CA PHE A 63 -68.56 31.36 -12.29
C PHE A 63 -68.72 29.96 -11.68
N ALA A 64 -69.77 29.20 -12.03
CA ALA A 64 -69.97 27.87 -11.47
C ALA A 64 -68.98 26.85 -12.04
N VAL A 65 -68.63 26.97 -13.33
CA VAL A 65 -67.59 26.16 -13.96
C VAL A 65 -66.20 26.52 -13.41
N ALA A 66 -65.91 27.81 -13.26
CA ALA A 66 -64.67 28.30 -12.66
C ALA A 66 -64.51 27.86 -11.18
N MET A 67 -65.61 27.77 -10.43
CA MET A 67 -65.60 27.23 -9.07
C MET A 67 -65.30 25.72 -9.05
N ALA A 68 -65.90 24.95 -9.96
CA ALA A 68 -65.59 23.51 -10.10
C ALA A 68 -64.14 23.30 -10.54
N ASP A 69 -63.63 24.16 -11.42
CA ASP A 69 -62.23 24.19 -11.86
C ASP A 69 -61.29 24.45 -10.66
N ALA A 70 -61.56 25.51 -9.87
CA ALA A 70 -60.78 25.83 -8.68
C ALA A 70 -60.78 24.67 -7.65
N TRP A 71 -61.93 24.02 -7.42
CA TRP A 71 -62.00 22.84 -6.57
C TRP A 71 -61.23 21.65 -7.14
N ALA A 72 -61.28 21.44 -8.46
CA ALA A 72 -60.48 20.41 -9.11
C ALA A 72 -58.97 20.66 -8.93
N SER A 73 -58.52 21.92 -8.95
CA SER A 73 -57.11 22.28 -8.66
C SER A 73 -56.75 21.95 -7.21
N VAL A 74 -57.61 22.29 -6.25
CA VAL A 74 -57.40 21.95 -4.83
C VAL A 74 -57.28 20.43 -4.64
N LEU A 75 -58.18 19.65 -5.26
CA LEU A 75 -58.15 18.19 -5.16
C LEU A 75 -56.89 17.58 -5.81
N ASP A 76 -56.43 18.10 -6.95
CA ASP A 76 -55.20 17.66 -7.59
C ASP A 76 -53.96 17.91 -6.69
N VAL A 77 -53.89 19.09 -6.08
CA VAL A 77 -52.82 19.42 -5.12
C VAL A 77 -52.88 18.51 -3.90
N LEU A 78 -54.06 18.27 -3.33
CA LEU A 78 -54.23 17.40 -2.16
C LEU A 78 -53.81 15.95 -2.47
N THR A 79 -54.25 15.40 -3.59
CA THR A 79 -53.91 14.02 -3.94
C THR A 79 -52.44 13.87 -4.34
N PHE A 80 -51.82 14.90 -4.91
CA PHE A 80 -50.37 14.96 -5.10
C PHE A 80 -49.61 14.86 -3.77
N TYR A 81 -49.95 15.69 -2.78
CA TYR A 81 -49.28 15.65 -1.48
C TYR A 81 -49.54 14.33 -0.72
N GLN A 82 -50.76 13.79 -0.78
CA GLN A 82 -51.06 12.48 -0.19
C GLN A 82 -50.18 11.38 -0.79
N GLU A 83 -49.94 11.39 -2.10
CA GLU A 83 -49.02 10.44 -2.71
C GLU A 83 -47.58 10.64 -2.25
N ARG A 84 -47.11 11.89 -2.14
CA ARG A 84 -45.78 12.15 -1.58
C ARG A 84 -45.67 11.61 -0.14
N TYR A 85 -46.65 11.87 0.72
CA TYR A 85 -46.67 11.33 2.08
C TYR A 85 -46.73 9.80 2.12
N ALA A 86 -47.54 9.18 1.25
CA ALA A 86 -47.62 7.72 1.18
C ALA A 86 -46.27 7.08 0.80
N ASN A 87 -45.50 7.73 -0.08
CA ASN A 87 -44.16 7.25 -0.43
C ASN A 87 -43.16 7.39 0.74
N GLU A 88 -43.30 8.41 1.59
CA GLU A 88 -42.44 8.58 2.78
C GLU A 88 -42.74 7.60 3.92
N HIS A 89 -43.88 6.90 3.91
CA HIS A 89 -44.26 5.95 4.96
C HIS A 89 -43.64 4.55 4.82
N TYR A 90 -42.99 4.25 3.69
CA TYR A 90 -42.33 2.96 3.48
C TYR A 90 -40.86 3.17 3.21
N LEU A 91 -40.01 2.41 3.91
CA LEU A 91 -38.56 2.56 3.85
C LEU A 91 -38.03 2.64 2.41
N ARG A 92 -38.44 1.72 1.55
CA ARG A 92 -37.95 1.59 0.17
C ARG A 92 -38.43 2.69 -0.78
N THR A 93 -39.49 3.41 -0.45
CA THR A 93 -40.05 4.49 -1.30
C THR A 93 -39.81 5.87 -0.73
N ALA A 94 -39.35 5.96 0.52
CA ALA A 94 -39.02 7.21 1.16
C ALA A 94 -37.86 7.90 0.44
N THR A 95 -37.94 9.22 0.28
CA THR A 95 -36.90 10.01 -0.39
C THR A 95 -36.23 10.99 0.55
N GLN A 96 -36.84 11.27 1.71
CA GLN A 96 -36.28 12.19 2.70
C GLN A 96 -35.48 11.45 3.76
N THR A 97 -34.31 11.98 4.12
CA THR A 97 -33.44 11.44 5.18
C THR A 97 -34.16 11.34 6.51
N LEU A 98 -35.01 12.33 6.83
CA LEU A 98 -35.77 12.33 8.08
C LEU A 98 -36.76 11.16 8.15
N SER A 99 -37.46 10.85 7.06
CA SER A 99 -38.42 9.74 7.02
C SER A 99 -37.71 8.41 7.24
N VAL A 100 -36.60 8.17 6.53
CA VAL A 100 -35.80 6.93 6.67
C VAL A 100 -35.24 6.80 8.09
N TYR A 101 -34.73 7.90 8.65
CA TYR A 101 -34.25 7.94 10.02
C TYR A 101 -35.35 7.58 11.04
N GLU A 102 -36.52 8.22 10.99
CA GLU A 102 -37.61 7.93 11.94
C GLU A 102 -38.17 6.51 11.74
N LEU A 103 -38.27 6.02 10.50
CA LEU A 103 -38.67 4.63 10.22
C LEU A 103 -37.67 3.60 10.77
N GLY A 104 -36.36 3.85 10.62
CA GLY A 104 -35.33 3.01 11.21
C GLY A 104 -35.39 3.02 12.74
N LYS A 105 -35.62 4.19 13.33
CA LYS A 105 -35.75 4.36 14.78
C LYS A 105 -36.92 3.56 15.38
N GLU A 106 -38.05 3.43 14.68
CA GLU A 106 -39.19 2.61 15.13
C GLU A 106 -38.80 1.13 15.35
N VAL A 107 -37.77 0.64 14.64
CA VAL A 107 -37.25 -0.73 14.79
C VAL A 107 -35.95 -0.78 15.61
N GLY A 108 -35.61 0.31 16.30
CA GLY A 108 -34.41 0.42 17.12
C GLY A 108 -33.10 0.58 16.33
N TYR A 109 -33.18 0.86 15.03
CA TYR A 109 -32.00 1.04 14.19
C TYR A 109 -31.39 2.44 14.39
N LYS A 110 -30.07 2.50 14.59
CA LYS A 110 -29.27 3.72 14.60
C LYS A 110 -28.40 3.74 13.34
N LEU A 111 -28.50 4.82 12.55
CA LEU A 111 -27.66 5.02 11.37
C LEU A 111 -26.18 4.93 11.76
N ALA A 112 -25.36 4.29 10.93
CA ALA A 112 -23.93 4.22 11.20
C ALA A 112 -23.32 5.64 11.19
N PRO A 113 -22.55 6.03 12.22
CA PRO A 113 -21.96 7.36 12.29
C PRO A 113 -20.74 7.47 11.38
N ALA A 114 -20.28 8.70 11.14
CA ALA A 114 -19.00 8.92 10.48
C ALA A 114 -17.85 8.45 11.38
N THR A 115 -16.88 7.72 10.82
CA THR A 115 -15.67 7.28 11.53
C THR A 115 -14.44 8.07 11.10
N ALA A 116 -13.46 8.15 12.01
CA ALA A 116 -12.21 8.83 11.75
C ALA A 116 -11.16 7.91 11.13
N ALA A 117 -10.43 8.48 10.16
CA ALA A 117 -9.23 7.87 9.62
C ALA A 117 -8.12 7.77 10.68
N LYS A 118 -7.26 6.75 10.55
CA LYS A 118 -6.09 6.51 11.41
C LYS A 118 -4.82 6.43 10.58
N THR A 119 -3.70 6.82 11.17
CA THR A 119 -2.35 6.63 10.59
C THR A 119 -1.28 6.72 11.68
N TYR A 120 -0.05 6.37 11.34
CA TYR A 120 1.10 6.57 12.21
C TYR A 120 1.81 7.89 11.90
N LEU A 121 2.06 8.68 12.94
CA LEU A 121 2.89 9.88 12.90
C LEU A 121 4.31 9.52 13.29
N ALA A 122 5.28 9.83 12.43
CA ALA A 122 6.71 9.75 12.71
C ALA A 122 7.24 11.12 13.16
N PHE A 123 7.66 11.19 14.41
CA PHE A 123 8.20 12.40 15.02
C PHE A 123 9.73 12.47 14.89
N THR A 124 10.25 13.66 14.61
CA THR A 124 11.70 13.91 14.58
C THR A 124 12.09 14.78 15.77
N VAL A 125 12.86 14.23 16.69
CA VAL A 125 13.48 14.95 17.80
C VAL A 125 14.65 15.79 17.28
N ASP A 126 14.81 17.00 17.80
CA ASP A 126 15.91 17.88 17.43
C ASP A 126 17.27 17.31 17.88
N ASN A 127 18.24 17.27 16.97
CA ASN A 127 19.60 16.78 17.22
C ASN A 127 20.62 17.93 17.31
N ALA A 128 20.16 19.15 17.59
CA ALA A 128 21.05 20.28 17.84
C ALA A 128 21.82 20.10 19.15
N ASN A 129 23.05 20.62 19.22
CA ASN A 129 23.85 20.59 20.45
C ASN A 129 23.11 21.26 21.61
N GLY A 130 22.85 20.50 22.68
CA GLY A 130 22.11 20.96 23.86
C GLY A 130 20.59 20.71 23.81
N ALA A 131 20.06 20.14 22.72
CA ALA A 131 18.70 19.61 22.67
C ALA A 131 18.57 18.35 23.55
N PRO A 132 17.37 18.06 24.08
CA PRO A 132 17.14 16.84 24.84
C PRO A 132 17.25 15.60 23.94
N THR A 133 17.84 14.52 24.46
CA THR A 133 17.97 13.25 23.73
C THR A 133 16.64 12.53 23.60
N THR A 134 15.73 12.72 24.57
CA THR A 134 14.38 12.19 24.54
C THR A 134 13.34 13.28 24.79
N VAL A 135 12.18 13.15 24.15
CA VAL A 135 11.06 14.08 24.23
C VAL A 135 9.78 13.28 24.38
N SER A 136 8.95 13.63 25.35
CA SER A 136 7.63 13.02 25.50
C SER A 136 6.65 13.59 24.46
N VAL A 137 5.97 12.68 23.76
CA VAL A 137 4.83 12.96 22.90
C VAL A 137 3.62 12.44 23.65
N ASP A 138 2.86 13.34 24.27
CA ASP A 138 1.65 12.96 25.02
C ASP A 138 0.51 12.56 24.07
N GLU A 139 -0.50 11.88 24.62
CA GLU A 139 -1.80 11.71 23.97
C GLU A 139 -2.45 13.08 23.71
N GLY A 140 -3.10 13.26 22.56
CA GLY A 140 -3.75 14.52 22.19
C GLY A 140 -2.85 15.56 21.52
N VAL A 141 -1.61 15.21 21.16
CA VAL A 141 -0.74 16.10 20.36
C VAL A 141 -1.34 16.31 18.98
N LYS A 142 -1.65 17.57 18.64
CA LYS A 142 -2.33 17.97 17.41
C LYS A 142 -1.38 18.17 16.23
N VAL A 143 -1.63 17.46 15.14
CA VAL A 143 -0.95 17.61 13.84
C VAL A 143 -1.98 17.90 12.77
N GLN A 144 -1.68 18.86 11.90
CA GLN A 144 -2.56 19.31 10.84
C GLN A 144 -2.01 18.94 9.47
N SER A 145 -2.90 18.60 8.54
CA SER A 145 -2.55 18.36 7.16
C SER A 145 -2.28 19.65 6.41
N VAL A 146 -1.35 19.59 5.46
CA VAL A 146 -1.22 20.59 4.40
C VAL A 146 -2.15 20.13 3.26
N PRO A 147 -3.28 20.82 3.03
CA PRO A 147 -4.25 20.39 2.03
C PRO A 147 -3.68 20.48 0.60
N GLY A 148 -4.12 19.56 -0.27
CA GLY A 148 -3.99 19.69 -1.71
C GLY A 148 -4.90 20.77 -2.31
N GLN A 149 -4.94 20.85 -3.64
CA GLN A 149 -5.88 21.70 -4.36
C GLN A 149 -7.31 21.22 -4.06
N ASP A 150 -8.18 22.13 -3.61
CA ASP A 150 -9.59 21.87 -3.23
C ASP A 150 -9.81 21.01 -1.95
N GLU A 151 -8.75 20.73 -1.18
CA GLU A 151 -8.85 20.07 0.12
C GLU A 151 -8.90 21.09 1.28
N LEU A 152 -9.58 20.73 2.38
CA LEU A 152 -9.54 21.50 3.63
C LEU A 152 -8.48 20.92 4.59
N PRO A 153 -7.83 21.76 5.42
CA PRO A 153 -6.93 21.24 6.46
C PRO A 153 -7.65 20.31 7.45
N GLN A 154 -7.08 19.14 7.68
CA GLN A 154 -7.59 18.14 8.62
C GLN A 154 -6.69 18.07 9.86
N ILE A 155 -7.27 17.82 11.03
CA ILE A 155 -6.54 17.77 12.31
C ILE A 155 -6.55 16.34 12.84
N PHE A 156 -5.36 15.84 13.17
CA PHE A 156 -5.13 14.55 13.80
C PHE A 156 -4.61 14.76 15.21
N GLU A 157 -4.97 13.85 16.12
CA GLU A 157 -4.44 13.78 17.47
C GLU A 157 -3.81 12.41 17.71
N THR A 158 -2.69 12.38 18.43
CA THR A 158 -2.08 11.14 18.93
C THR A 158 -3.04 10.43 19.89
N LEU A 159 -3.16 9.11 19.75
CA LEU A 159 -4.06 8.28 20.57
C LEU A 159 -3.36 7.68 21.80
N GLU A 160 -2.06 7.83 21.88
CA GLU A 160 -1.24 7.27 22.95
C GLU A 160 -0.06 8.21 23.24
N SER A 161 0.50 8.06 24.44
CA SER A 161 1.71 8.77 24.83
C SER A 161 2.93 7.91 24.57
N VAL A 162 3.98 8.47 23.94
CA VAL A 162 5.25 7.78 23.71
C VAL A 162 6.43 8.67 24.06
N GLU A 163 7.53 8.08 24.51
CA GLU A 163 8.81 8.77 24.59
C GLU A 163 9.54 8.65 23.25
N ALA A 164 9.76 9.76 22.56
CA ALA A 164 10.53 9.83 21.33
C ALA A 164 12.03 10.05 21.65
N ASN A 165 12.92 9.44 20.88
CA ASN A 165 14.36 9.52 21.08
C ASN A 165 15.06 10.00 19.80
N VAL A 166 16.08 10.84 19.93
CA VAL A 166 16.89 11.34 18.82
C VAL A 166 17.57 10.20 18.03
N ALA A 167 17.95 9.11 18.70
CA ALA A 167 18.55 7.93 18.08
C ALA A 167 17.56 7.17 17.18
N TRP A 168 16.25 7.39 17.33
CA TRP A 168 15.18 6.64 16.65
C TRP A 168 14.45 7.45 15.58
N ASN A 169 14.99 8.64 15.23
CA ASN A 169 14.39 9.54 14.26
C ASN A 169 14.21 8.89 12.89
N GLU A 170 15.27 8.31 12.34
CA GLU A 170 15.27 7.66 11.04
C GLU A 170 16.48 6.72 10.95
N PHE A 171 16.22 5.43 10.73
CA PHE A 171 17.26 4.45 10.46
C PHE A 171 17.34 4.15 8.97
N GLN A 172 18.57 4.03 8.48
CA GLN A 172 18.86 3.52 7.14
C GLN A 172 19.01 2.01 7.22
N VAL A 173 18.24 1.27 6.44
CA VAL A 173 18.40 -0.19 6.35
C VAL A 173 19.73 -0.52 5.70
N GLN A 174 20.30 -1.69 5.98
CA GLN A 174 21.59 -2.11 5.43
C GLN A 174 21.57 -2.10 3.90
N ARG A 175 22.34 -1.22 3.25
CA ARG A 175 22.44 -1.15 1.77
C ARG A 175 23.69 -1.83 1.24
N TYR A 176 24.70 -2.01 2.08
CA TYR A 176 25.99 -2.54 1.68
C TYR A 176 26.46 -3.68 2.58
N GLU A 177 27.14 -4.65 1.98
CA GLU A 177 27.75 -5.79 2.67
C GLU A 177 29.25 -5.89 2.41
N ALA A 178 29.96 -6.56 3.32
CA ALA A 178 31.38 -6.82 3.16
C ALA A 178 31.64 -7.85 2.06
N GLN A 179 32.60 -7.58 1.17
CA GLN A 179 33.03 -8.54 0.16
C GLN A 179 33.91 -9.61 0.81
N THR A 180 33.36 -10.79 1.05
CA THR A 180 34.07 -11.88 1.71
C THR A 180 34.37 -13.07 0.80
N THR A 181 33.62 -13.25 -0.28
CA THR A 181 33.75 -14.43 -1.16
C THR A 181 33.82 -14.01 -2.63
N PHE A 182 34.81 -14.55 -3.34
CA PHE A 182 34.98 -14.38 -4.77
C PHE A 182 34.82 -15.72 -5.47
N SER A 183 34.07 -15.77 -6.56
CA SER A 183 33.91 -16.88 -7.49
C SER A 183 33.45 -16.35 -8.85
N GLY A 184 34.37 -16.25 -9.81
CA GLY A 184 34.07 -15.88 -11.20
C GLY A 184 34.10 -14.37 -11.50
N GLN A 185 34.17 -13.49 -10.49
CA GLN A 185 34.15 -12.04 -10.73
C GLN A 185 35.39 -11.56 -11.52
N THR A 186 35.18 -10.47 -12.28
CA THR A 186 36.21 -9.70 -13.00
C THR A 186 36.37 -8.28 -12.46
N SER A 187 35.67 -7.95 -11.36
CA SER A 187 35.80 -6.68 -10.66
C SER A 187 35.45 -6.80 -9.18
N ALA A 188 35.94 -5.88 -8.37
CA ALA A 188 35.63 -5.74 -6.94
C ALA A 188 35.86 -4.30 -6.48
N TRP A 189 35.20 -3.93 -5.37
CA TRP A 189 35.39 -2.64 -4.72
C TRP A 189 36.51 -2.71 -3.68
N PHE A 190 37.33 -1.67 -3.59
CA PHE A 190 38.41 -1.55 -2.63
C PHE A 190 38.30 -0.22 -1.89
N ASP A 191 38.64 -0.22 -0.61
CA ASP A 191 38.53 0.95 0.24
C ASP A 191 39.56 2.03 -0.15
N GLY A 192 39.11 3.26 -0.32
CA GLY A 192 39.92 4.43 -0.67
C GLY A 192 39.70 4.99 -2.10
N ASP A 193 39.79 6.32 -2.21
CA ASP A 193 39.67 7.11 -3.45
C ASP A 193 40.97 7.15 -4.28
N SER A 194 42.09 6.76 -3.69
CA SER A 194 43.42 6.86 -4.31
C SER A 194 44.25 5.67 -3.90
N LEU A 195 44.02 4.57 -4.60
CA LEU A 195 44.81 3.35 -4.42
C LEU A 195 46.24 3.55 -4.94
N THR A 196 47.18 2.80 -4.37
CA THR A 196 48.60 2.80 -4.77
C THR A 196 48.86 2.03 -6.07
N CYS A 197 47.84 1.44 -6.69
CA CYS A 197 47.94 0.69 -7.94
C CYS A 197 47.55 1.53 -9.16
N LYS A 198 48.00 1.09 -10.34
CA LYS A 198 47.66 1.70 -11.64
C LYS A 198 47.17 0.66 -12.64
N VAL A 199 46.49 1.13 -13.68
CA VAL A 199 46.10 0.29 -14.82
C VAL A 199 47.32 -0.42 -15.41
N GLY A 200 47.21 -1.74 -15.58
CA GLY A 200 48.27 -2.61 -16.07
C GLY A 200 49.09 -3.32 -14.99
N ASP A 201 49.00 -2.93 -13.71
CA ASP A 201 49.61 -3.66 -12.59
C ASP A 201 48.94 -5.03 -12.40
N ASN A 202 49.60 -5.93 -11.65
CA ASN A 202 49.07 -7.25 -11.32
C ASN A 202 48.54 -7.27 -9.88
N LEU A 203 47.39 -7.90 -9.66
CA LEU A 203 46.83 -8.19 -8.35
C LEU A 203 47.03 -9.66 -8.01
N LEU A 204 47.50 -9.92 -6.80
CA LEU A 204 47.60 -11.24 -6.19
C LEU A 204 46.37 -11.50 -5.32
N PHE A 205 45.59 -12.53 -5.64
CA PHE A 205 44.59 -13.11 -4.76
C PHE A 205 45.15 -14.38 -4.13
N GLN A 206 45.15 -14.45 -2.80
CA GLN A 206 45.64 -15.62 -2.06
C GLN A 206 44.69 -16.01 -0.92
N SER A 207 44.25 -17.27 -0.91
CA SER A 207 43.50 -17.89 0.19
C SER A 207 44.09 -19.26 0.49
N GLY A 208 44.82 -19.39 1.60
CA GLY A 208 45.59 -20.61 1.90
C GLY A 208 46.62 -20.91 0.80
N SER A 209 46.51 -22.09 0.18
CA SER A 209 47.35 -22.53 -0.95
C SER A 209 46.81 -22.10 -2.33
N SER A 210 45.57 -21.63 -2.41
CA SER A 210 44.99 -21.14 -3.66
C SER A 210 45.54 -19.76 -3.97
N VAL A 211 46.07 -19.60 -5.18
CA VAL A 211 46.68 -18.36 -5.67
C VAL A 211 46.23 -18.09 -7.08
N GLN A 212 45.87 -16.85 -7.37
CA GLN A 212 45.64 -16.38 -8.73
C GLN A 212 46.20 -14.96 -8.88
N ILE A 213 46.78 -14.69 -10.06
CA ILE A 213 47.27 -13.35 -10.42
C ILE A 213 46.40 -12.85 -11.56
N VAL A 214 45.85 -11.65 -11.44
CA VAL A 214 45.05 -10.98 -12.48
C VAL A 214 45.65 -9.62 -12.80
N ARG A 215 45.40 -9.09 -14.00
CA ARG A 215 45.93 -7.80 -14.44
C ARG A 215 44.85 -6.74 -14.42
N ILE A 216 45.15 -5.58 -13.83
CA ILE A 216 44.22 -4.45 -13.73
C ILE A 216 43.96 -3.87 -15.13
N LEU A 217 42.67 -3.73 -15.48
CA LEU A 217 42.20 -3.14 -16.72
C LEU A 217 41.69 -1.71 -16.54
N SER A 218 40.96 -1.43 -15.46
CA SER A 218 40.47 -0.09 -15.15
C SER A 218 40.34 0.15 -13.64
N LEU A 219 40.29 1.43 -13.28
CA LEU A 219 40.02 1.94 -11.93
C LEU A 219 38.89 2.97 -12.04
N THR A 220 37.80 2.77 -11.30
CA THR A 220 36.65 3.68 -11.28
C THR A 220 36.36 4.09 -9.83
N ILE A 221 36.33 5.38 -9.53
CA ILE A 221 36.13 5.88 -8.16
C ILE A 221 34.63 6.09 -7.90
N ASP A 222 34.14 5.60 -6.77
CA ASP A 222 32.88 6.01 -6.15
C ASP A 222 33.17 6.99 -5.01
N SER A 223 32.98 8.28 -5.31
CA SER A 223 33.19 9.37 -4.35
C SER A 223 32.19 9.40 -3.21
N THR A 224 31.09 8.63 -3.29
CA THR A 224 30.05 8.59 -2.26
C THR A 224 30.46 7.70 -1.11
N LEU A 225 31.01 6.53 -1.43
CA LEU A 225 31.46 5.53 -0.44
C LEU A 225 32.95 5.65 -0.13
N HIS A 226 33.67 6.52 -0.83
CA HIS A 226 35.11 6.65 -0.79
C HIS A 226 35.86 5.37 -1.17
N GLN A 227 35.44 4.72 -2.27
CA GLN A 227 35.95 3.42 -2.70
C GLN A 227 36.31 3.43 -4.19
N THR A 228 37.19 2.52 -4.60
CA THR A 228 37.60 2.37 -6.00
C THR A 228 37.25 0.97 -6.50
N GLN A 229 36.48 0.88 -7.58
CA GLN A 229 36.26 -0.35 -8.32
C GLN A 229 37.48 -0.64 -9.18
N ILE A 230 38.04 -1.83 -9.02
CA ILE A 230 39.08 -2.34 -9.91
C ILE A 230 38.47 -3.41 -10.80
N THR A 231 38.71 -3.30 -12.11
CA THR A 231 38.39 -4.38 -13.07
C THR A 231 39.67 -5.07 -13.54
N TRP A 232 39.59 -6.35 -13.88
CA TRP A 232 40.75 -7.14 -14.29
C TRP A 232 40.44 -8.13 -15.42
N ASP A 233 41.49 -8.73 -15.98
CA ASP A 233 41.50 -9.41 -17.29
C ASP A 233 40.89 -10.82 -17.35
N GLN A 234 40.65 -11.47 -16.21
CA GLN A 234 40.14 -12.85 -16.17
C GLN A 234 39.28 -13.13 -14.93
N SER A 235 38.32 -14.05 -15.05
CA SER A 235 37.48 -14.49 -13.93
C SER A 235 38.29 -15.15 -12.81
N LEU A 236 37.96 -14.83 -11.56
CA LEU A 236 38.58 -15.45 -10.39
C LEU A 236 38.07 -16.87 -10.14
N SER A 237 38.94 -17.71 -9.58
CA SER A 237 38.56 -18.96 -8.90
C SER A 237 37.82 -18.66 -7.57
N VAL A 238 37.46 -19.70 -6.81
CA VAL A 238 36.82 -19.51 -5.49
C VAL A 238 37.86 -19.05 -4.46
N PHE A 239 37.65 -17.89 -3.83
CA PHE A 239 38.44 -17.35 -2.72
C PHE A 239 37.55 -16.88 -1.59
N ASN A 240 37.84 -17.30 -0.35
CA ASN A 240 37.13 -16.85 0.85
C ASN A 240 38.09 -15.99 1.69
N SER A 241 37.73 -14.73 1.91
CA SER A 241 38.52 -13.71 2.62
C SER A 241 39.99 -13.67 2.16
N PRO A 242 40.26 -13.50 0.85
CA PRO A 242 41.61 -13.56 0.33
C PRO A 242 42.47 -12.39 0.80
N HIS A 243 43.78 -12.63 0.92
CA HIS A 243 44.78 -11.56 0.88
C HIS A 243 44.83 -11.00 -0.54
N ILE A 244 44.75 -9.67 -0.68
CA ILE A 244 44.80 -8.99 -1.98
C ILE A 244 45.97 -8.02 -2.00
N GLY A 245 47.02 -8.36 -2.75
CA GLY A 245 48.25 -7.58 -2.86
C GLY A 245 48.46 -7.02 -4.26
N VAL A 246 48.98 -5.80 -4.37
CA VAL A 246 49.44 -5.20 -5.63
C VAL A 246 50.87 -5.66 -5.88
N LEU A 247 51.08 -6.43 -6.95
CA LEU A 247 52.40 -6.87 -7.42
C LEU A 247 53.02 -5.80 -8.31
N GLY A 248 53.33 -4.64 -7.72
CA GLY A 248 53.84 -3.46 -8.43
C GLY A 248 55.33 -3.55 -8.82
N ARG A 249 56.08 -4.48 -8.23
CA ARG A 249 57.52 -4.62 -8.47
C ARG A 249 57.84 -5.89 -9.24
N VAL A 250 58.39 -5.74 -10.44
CA VAL A 250 58.97 -6.85 -11.22
C VAL A 250 60.47 -6.89 -10.97
N CYS A 251 60.98 -8.05 -10.56
CA CYS A 251 62.38 -8.33 -10.33
C CYS A 251 62.82 -9.57 -11.11
N SER A 252 64.13 -9.76 -11.18
CA SER A 252 64.73 -11.02 -11.59
C SER A 252 65.55 -11.61 -10.44
N LEU A 253 65.88 -12.89 -10.54
CA LEU A 253 66.84 -13.49 -9.62
C LEU A 253 68.27 -13.13 -10.03
N PHE A 254 69.16 -13.01 -9.04
CA PHE A 254 70.57 -12.80 -9.30
C PHE A 254 71.12 -13.97 -10.13
N GLY A 255 71.59 -13.67 -11.34
CA GLY A 255 72.00 -14.68 -12.33
C GLY A 255 71.00 -14.94 -13.46
N TYR A 256 69.86 -14.22 -13.55
CA TYR A 256 68.93 -14.32 -14.70
C TYR A 256 69.62 -14.06 -16.05
N ASN A 257 70.62 -13.17 -16.09
CA ASN A 257 71.41 -12.83 -17.29
C ASN A 257 72.67 -13.69 -17.48
N ALA A 258 72.89 -14.72 -16.66
CA ALA A 258 74.12 -15.50 -16.72
C ALA A 258 74.22 -16.29 -18.04
N ALA A 259 75.43 -16.41 -18.58
CA ALA A 259 75.66 -17.24 -19.76
C ALA A 259 75.43 -18.72 -19.43
N ASP A 260 74.89 -19.47 -20.40
CA ASP A 260 74.79 -20.92 -20.31
C ASP A 260 76.20 -21.50 -20.18
N TRP A 261 76.43 -22.28 -19.11
CA TRP A 261 77.71 -22.90 -18.83
C TRP A 261 78.28 -23.66 -20.03
N ASN A 262 77.41 -24.34 -20.79
CA ASN A 262 77.81 -25.16 -21.93
C ASN A 262 78.29 -24.33 -23.13
N THR A 263 77.99 -23.03 -23.13
CA THR A 263 78.40 -22.09 -24.18
C THR A 263 79.70 -21.34 -23.82
N LEU A 264 80.19 -21.50 -22.59
CA LEU A 264 81.45 -20.89 -22.16
C LEU A 264 82.65 -21.63 -22.79
N GLY A 265 83.66 -20.87 -23.22
CA GLY A 265 84.91 -21.46 -23.73
C GLY A 265 85.63 -22.30 -22.68
N THR A 266 86.36 -23.33 -23.12
CA THR A 266 87.07 -24.29 -22.26
C THR A 266 88.03 -23.63 -21.24
N ALA A 267 88.58 -22.45 -21.54
CA ALA A 267 89.41 -21.67 -20.62
C ALA A 267 88.63 -21.13 -19.40
N LEU A 268 87.37 -20.71 -19.58
CA LEU A 268 86.52 -20.24 -18.48
C LEU A 268 85.97 -21.42 -17.67
N GLN A 269 85.61 -22.52 -18.34
CA GLN A 269 85.14 -23.74 -17.68
C GLN A 269 86.20 -24.44 -16.81
N THR A 270 87.49 -24.22 -17.08
CA THR A 270 88.60 -24.72 -16.27
C THR A 270 88.99 -23.78 -15.13
N THR A 271 88.78 -22.47 -15.30
CA THR A 271 89.10 -21.45 -14.29
C THR A 271 88.06 -21.37 -13.18
N TYR A 272 86.78 -21.63 -13.50
CA TYR A 272 85.68 -21.55 -12.55
C TYR A 272 85.05 -22.94 -12.32
N PRO A 273 84.61 -23.29 -11.10
CA PRO A 273 84.01 -24.58 -10.85
C PRO A 273 82.56 -24.63 -11.37
N HIS A 274 82.19 -25.71 -12.07
CA HIS A 274 80.80 -25.94 -12.52
C HIS A 274 79.79 -25.95 -11.37
N SER A 275 80.23 -26.24 -10.13
CA SER A 275 79.39 -26.18 -8.93
C SER A 275 78.80 -24.79 -8.68
N GLY A 276 79.45 -23.71 -9.13
CA GLY A 276 78.90 -22.35 -9.05
C GLY A 276 77.73 -22.08 -10.02
N TRP A 277 77.55 -22.96 -11.02
CA TRP A 277 76.39 -23.02 -11.91
C TRP A 277 75.42 -24.15 -11.55
N ALA A 278 75.78 -25.05 -10.62
CA ALA A 278 74.96 -26.19 -10.21
C ALA A 278 73.77 -25.81 -9.31
N ASP A 279 73.77 -24.59 -8.75
CA ASP A 279 72.64 -23.98 -8.02
C ASP A 279 71.49 -23.54 -8.97
N GLN A 280 71.28 -24.21 -10.10
CA GLN A 280 70.18 -23.86 -11.01
C GLN A 280 68.81 -24.05 -10.37
N ASN A 281 68.68 -24.87 -9.34
CA ASN A 281 67.42 -25.06 -8.64
C ASN A 281 67.55 -24.54 -7.22
N ILE A 282 67.08 -23.32 -6.99
CA ILE A 282 67.05 -22.71 -5.66
C ILE A 282 65.92 -23.38 -4.86
N THR A 283 66.30 -24.13 -3.82
CA THR A 283 65.41 -24.81 -2.88
C THR A 283 65.50 -24.26 -1.45
N THR A 284 66.33 -23.24 -1.22
CA THR A 284 66.50 -22.64 0.09
C THR A 284 65.39 -21.63 0.39
N ASN A 285 65.34 -21.13 1.64
CA ASN A 285 64.51 -19.99 2.02
C ASN A 285 65.24 -18.65 1.84
N VAL A 286 66.45 -18.62 1.28
CA VAL A 286 67.20 -17.37 1.06
C VAL A 286 67.38 -17.18 -0.43
N VAL A 287 66.81 -16.09 -0.95
CA VAL A 287 66.79 -15.78 -2.37
C VAL A 287 67.40 -14.41 -2.60
N ASN A 288 68.17 -14.27 -3.67
CA ASN A 288 68.86 -13.03 -4.01
C ASN A 288 68.27 -12.47 -5.30
N LEU A 289 67.82 -11.21 -5.28
CA LEU A 289 67.28 -10.51 -6.44
C LEU A 289 68.41 -9.89 -7.28
N ASP A 290 68.13 -9.54 -8.51
CA ASP A 290 69.12 -9.05 -9.48
C ASP A 290 69.71 -7.67 -9.15
N ALA A 291 69.00 -6.85 -8.37
CA ALA A 291 69.38 -5.50 -8.01
C ALA A 291 69.02 -5.13 -6.56
N GLN A 292 69.31 -3.88 -6.16
CA GLN A 292 68.84 -3.28 -4.92
C GLN A 292 67.43 -2.72 -5.12
N TYR A 293 66.49 -3.17 -4.29
CA TYR A 293 65.09 -2.76 -4.32
C TYR A 293 64.70 -2.26 -2.93
N THR A 294 64.39 -0.97 -2.82
CA THR A 294 64.02 -0.33 -1.55
C THR A 294 62.55 -0.52 -1.19
N ASP A 295 61.72 -0.91 -2.15
CA ASP A 295 60.29 -1.17 -2.02
C ASP A 295 59.95 -2.64 -1.78
N VAL A 296 60.96 -3.51 -1.72
CA VAL A 296 60.82 -4.89 -1.26
C VAL A 296 60.90 -4.88 0.26
N LEU A 297 59.75 -5.06 0.93
CA LEU A 297 59.62 -4.93 2.37
C LEU A 297 59.41 -6.28 3.06
N PRO A 298 59.79 -6.42 4.35
CA PRO A 298 59.33 -7.54 5.18
C PRO A 298 57.80 -7.59 5.20
N THR A 299 57.23 -8.78 5.36
CA THR A 299 55.79 -9.13 5.31
C THR A 299 55.13 -9.11 3.93
N ALA A 300 55.76 -8.53 2.91
CA ALA A 300 55.27 -8.58 1.52
C ALA A 300 55.26 -10.01 0.96
N ARG A 301 54.35 -10.28 0.03
CA ARG A 301 54.37 -11.52 -0.76
C ARG A 301 55.35 -11.39 -1.92
N ILE A 302 56.19 -12.41 -2.08
CA ILE A 302 57.04 -12.61 -3.25
C ILE A 302 56.51 -13.80 -4.05
N VAL A 303 56.39 -13.59 -5.36
CA VAL A 303 55.76 -14.51 -6.29
C VAL A 303 56.76 -14.90 -7.37
N PHE A 304 57.01 -16.20 -7.49
CA PHE A 304 57.84 -16.78 -8.53
C PHE A 304 56.96 -17.39 -9.61
N ARG A 305 57.00 -16.82 -10.81
CA ARG A 305 56.24 -17.31 -11.96
C ARG A 305 57.15 -18.13 -12.86
N LYS A 306 56.86 -19.43 -12.96
CA LYS A 306 57.58 -20.42 -13.77
C LYS A 306 56.64 -21.09 -14.77
N SER A 307 57.19 -21.80 -15.74
CA SER A 307 56.39 -22.51 -16.75
C SER A 307 55.44 -23.56 -16.15
N SER A 308 55.81 -24.14 -15.00
CA SER A 308 55.00 -25.14 -14.29
C SER A 308 53.99 -24.57 -13.30
N GLY A 309 53.91 -23.25 -13.11
CA GLY A 309 52.95 -22.60 -12.22
C GLY A 309 53.52 -21.41 -11.46
N VAL A 310 52.88 -21.08 -10.33
CA VAL A 310 53.21 -19.94 -9.49
C VAL A 310 53.52 -20.41 -8.08
N VAL A 311 54.59 -19.89 -7.49
CA VAL A 311 54.95 -20.14 -6.08
C VAL A 311 54.93 -18.82 -5.33
N VAL A 312 54.18 -18.75 -4.23
CA VAL A 312 54.09 -17.56 -3.37
C VAL A 312 54.74 -17.84 -2.02
N ARG A 313 55.47 -16.86 -1.50
CA ARG A 313 56.06 -16.88 -0.15
C ARG A 313 55.93 -15.52 0.50
N THR A 314 55.90 -15.49 1.84
CA THR A 314 56.05 -14.23 2.58
C THR A 314 57.53 -13.94 2.76
N ILE A 315 57.92 -12.67 2.67
CA ILE A 315 59.25 -12.22 3.02
C ILE A 315 59.31 -12.00 4.55
N ASN A 316 60.17 -12.73 5.24
CA ASN A 316 60.41 -12.54 6.69
C ASN A 316 61.39 -11.39 6.95
N SER A 317 62.43 -11.27 6.12
CA SER A 317 63.45 -10.23 6.26
C SER A 317 64.08 -9.87 4.93
N VAL A 318 64.55 -8.63 4.81
CA VAL A 318 65.24 -8.10 3.64
C VAL A 318 66.59 -7.53 4.08
N SER A 319 67.65 -7.80 3.33
CA SER A 319 69.00 -7.27 3.58
C SER A 319 69.73 -6.99 2.27
N GLU A 320 70.66 -6.04 2.29
CA GLU A 320 71.50 -5.73 1.13
C GLU A 320 72.81 -6.53 1.20
N VAL A 321 73.17 -7.19 0.10
CA VAL A 321 74.40 -7.99 0.01
C VAL A 321 75.16 -7.70 -1.28
N SER A 322 76.48 -7.90 -1.25
CA SER A 322 77.31 -7.95 -2.46
C SER A 322 77.54 -9.41 -2.85
N LEU A 323 77.18 -9.77 -4.08
CA LEU A 323 77.32 -11.13 -4.60
C LEU A 323 78.26 -11.15 -5.79
N SER A 324 79.07 -12.21 -5.87
CA SER A 324 79.88 -12.55 -7.03
C SER A 324 79.62 -14.01 -7.41
N LYS A 325 78.61 -14.24 -8.26
CA LYS A 325 78.21 -15.57 -8.77
C LYS A 325 77.99 -15.49 -10.29
N PHE A 326 78.16 -16.59 -11.01
CA PHE A 326 77.97 -16.67 -12.48
C PHE A 326 78.81 -15.70 -13.32
N LEU A 327 80.00 -15.33 -12.83
CA LEU A 327 80.87 -14.28 -13.42
C LEU A 327 80.25 -12.89 -13.41
N ILE A 328 79.21 -12.67 -12.61
CA ILE A 328 78.54 -11.40 -12.42
C ILE A 328 78.78 -10.97 -10.97
N SER A 329 79.29 -9.76 -10.78
CA SER A 329 79.44 -9.12 -9.48
C SER A 329 78.51 -7.93 -9.38
N GLY A 330 77.75 -7.82 -8.28
CA GLY A 330 76.79 -6.74 -8.10
C GLY A 330 76.24 -6.66 -6.69
N LYS A 331 75.58 -5.54 -6.39
CA LYS A 331 74.74 -5.42 -5.20
C LYS A 331 73.38 -6.05 -5.46
N SER A 332 72.84 -6.73 -4.47
CA SER A 332 71.63 -7.53 -4.56
C SER A 332 70.78 -7.35 -3.31
N THR A 333 69.47 -7.43 -3.47
CA THR A 333 68.51 -7.55 -2.37
C THR A 333 68.38 -9.02 -2.00
N GLN A 334 68.83 -9.39 -0.81
CA GLN A 334 68.63 -10.73 -0.25
C GLN A 334 67.35 -10.76 0.58
N VAL A 335 66.46 -11.67 0.23
CA VAL A 335 65.20 -11.91 0.95
C VAL A 335 65.22 -13.28 1.61
N THR A 336 64.79 -13.33 2.87
CA THR A 336 64.53 -14.58 3.59
C THR A 336 63.04 -14.86 3.55
N LEU A 337 62.66 -16.01 3.00
CA LEU A 337 61.30 -16.48 2.81
C LEU A 337 60.76 -17.14 4.08
N SER A 338 59.43 -17.13 4.23
CA SER A 338 58.71 -17.77 5.34
C SER A 338 58.97 -19.27 5.47
N SER A 339 59.29 -19.93 4.36
CA SER A 339 59.66 -21.35 4.31
C SER A 339 60.53 -21.61 3.08
N SER A 340 61.38 -22.64 3.16
CA SER A 340 62.22 -23.06 2.05
C SER A 340 61.38 -23.49 0.83
N LEU A 341 61.95 -23.36 -0.35
CA LEU A 341 61.35 -23.85 -1.59
C LEU A 341 61.52 -25.38 -1.63
N THR A 342 60.44 -26.13 -1.72
CA THR A 342 60.50 -27.59 -1.91
C THR A 342 61.08 -27.92 -3.29
N ALA A 343 61.40 -29.20 -3.55
CA ALA A 343 61.86 -29.63 -4.86
C ALA A 343 60.84 -29.31 -5.99
N SER A 344 59.53 -29.35 -5.70
CA SER A 344 58.48 -28.94 -6.63
C SER A 344 58.39 -27.43 -6.81
N ASP A 345 58.81 -26.67 -5.81
CA ASP A 345 58.79 -25.20 -5.80
C ASP A 345 60.08 -24.58 -6.31
N ALA A 346 61.11 -25.39 -6.57
CA ALA A 346 62.42 -24.94 -7.01
C ALA A 346 62.32 -23.97 -8.19
N VAL A 347 63.14 -22.93 -8.14
CA VAL A 347 63.21 -21.88 -9.15
C VAL A 347 64.61 -21.78 -9.71
N THR A 348 64.70 -21.57 -11.02
CA THR A 348 65.96 -21.33 -11.72
C THR A 348 66.07 -19.87 -12.10
N PRO A 349 67.21 -19.20 -11.81
CA PRO A 349 67.34 -17.78 -12.09
C PRO A 349 67.01 -17.38 -13.52
N MET A 350 67.27 -18.22 -14.53
CA MET A 350 67.07 -17.90 -15.95
C MET A 350 65.66 -18.18 -16.49
N SER A 351 64.82 -18.92 -15.75
CA SER A 351 63.51 -19.41 -16.24
C SER A 351 62.34 -19.01 -15.35
N VAL A 352 62.57 -18.07 -14.43
CA VAL A 352 61.57 -17.54 -13.50
C VAL A 352 61.48 -16.02 -13.63
N SER A 353 60.26 -15.50 -13.56
CA SER A 353 60.04 -14.08 -13.29
C SER A 353 59.60 -13.89 -11.84
N VAL A 354 60.09 -12.83 -11.20
CA VAL A 354 59.80 -12.54 -9.80
C VAL A 354 58.93 -11.30 -9.72
N LEU A 355 57.83 -11.40 -9.01
CA LEU A 355 56.90 -10.31 -8.73
C LEU A 355 56.85 -10.11 -7.23
N VAL A 356 56.98 -8.88 -6.75
CA VAL A 356 56.91 -8.57 -5.32
C VAL A 356 55.75 -7.62 -5.05
N GLU A 357 55.01 -7.92 -3.99
CA GLU A 357 53.95 -7.06 -3.47
C GLU A 357 54.52 -5.73 -2.94
N THR A 358 53.97 -4.63 -3.42
CA THR A 358 54.34 -3.27 -3.00
C THR A 358 53.34 -2.66 -2.03
N SER A 359 52.11 -3.15 -2.02
CA SER A 359 51.03 -2.69 -1.13
C SER A 359 49.90 -3.71 -1.06
N THR A 360 49.24 -3.81 0.10
CA THR A 360 48.02 -4.62 0.28
C THR A 360 46.79 -3.74 0.11
N LEU A 361 45.74 -4.25 -0.53
CA LEU A 361 44.47 -3.55 -0.69
C LEU A 361 43.45 -4.07 0.32
N THR A 362 42.66 -3.14 0.88
CA THR A 362 41.54 -3.47 1.76
C THR A 362 40.27 -3.49 0.92
N LEU A 363 39.45 -4.53 1.09
CA LEU A 363 38.19 -4.64 0.35
C LEU A 363 37.20 -3.58 0.82
N GLY A 364 36.54 -2.97 -0.16
CA GLY A 364 35.40 -2.10 0.05
C GLY A 364 34.13 -2.90 0.33
N LYS A 365 33.00 -2.21 0.28
CA LYS A 365 31.67 -2.82 0.43
C LYS A 365 31.03 -2.97 -0.94
N THR A 366 30.13 -3.94 -1.09
CA THR A 366 29.30 -4.08 -2.29
C THR A 366 27.85 -3.78 -1.94
N ALA A 367 27.09 -3.25 -2.90
CA ALA A 367 25.66 -3.02 -2.73
C ALA A 367 24.92 -4.35 -2.61
N ILE A 368 24.03 -4.45 -1.63
CA ILE A 368 23.06 -5.54 -1.50
C ILE A 368 21.98 -5.28 -2.56
N THR A 369 21.86 -6.18 -3.53
CA THR A 369 20.92 -6.03 -4.64
C THR A 369 19.57 -6.68 -4.37
N THR A 370 19.46 -7.48 -3.31
CA THR A 370 18.19 -8.07 -2.89
C THR A 370 17.37 -7.07 -2.07
N PRO A 371 16.04 -7.06 -2.23
CA PRO A 371 15.16 -6.22 -1.42
C PRO A 371 15.23 -6.60 0.06
N LEU A 372 14.75 -5.70 0.90
CA LEU A 372 14.39 -6.00 2.27
C LEU A 372 13.04 -6.74 2.27
N THR A 373 13.05 -7.98 2.73
CA THR A 373 11.89 -8.88 2.83
C THR A 373 11.99 -9.70 4.10
N GLY A 374 10.91 -10.42 4.46
CA GLY A 374 10.93 -11.28 5.64
C GLY A 374 10.59 -10.51 6.92
N ASP A 375 11.00 -11.07 8.06
CA ASP A 375 10.75 -10.56 9.41
C ASP A 375 12.04 -10.05 10.10
N LEU A 376 13.21 -10.12 9.44
CA LEU A 376 14.48 -9.65 9.97
C LEU A 376 14.87 -8.33 9.31
N ILE A 377 15.04 -7.29 10.13
CA ILE A 377 15.43 -5.96 9.68
C ILE A 377 16.88 -5.69 10.05
N GLU A 378 17.69 -5.37 9.05
CA GLU A 378 19.12 -5.06 9.18
C GLU A 378 19.33 -3.56 8.96
N VAL A 379 20.06 -2.89 9.84
CA VAL A 379 20.20 -1.43 9.86
C VAL A 379 21.66 -0.99 9.82
N GLU A 380 22.01 0.02 9.03
CA GLU A 380 23.41 0.46 8.80
C GLU A 380 24.17 1.01 10.01
N VAL A 381 23.51 1.29 11.15
CA VAL A 381 24.04 2.21 12.16
C VAL A 381 24.35 1.54 13.50
N GLU A 382 25.46 1.96 14.13
CA GLU A 382 25.72 1.91 15.58
C GLU A 382 24.81 2.92 16.33
N GLN A 383 23.49 2.74 16.24
CA GLN A 383 22.52 3.53 16.99
C GLN A 383 21.85 2.67 18.05
N ASP A 384 21.39 3.32 19.12
CA ASP A 384 20.51 2.68 20.08
C ASP A 384 19.19 2.34 19.37
N ARG A 385 18.70 1.11 19.53
CA ARG A 385 17.49 0.65 18.84
C ARG A 385 16.23 1.01 19.64
N PRO A 386 15.06 1.07 18.99
CA PRO A 386 13.82 1.18 19.73
C PRO A 386 13.58 -0.09 20.55
N ASP A 387 12.89 0.06 21.68
CA ASP A 387 12.61 -1.03 22.61
C ASP A 387 11.77 -2.14 21.95
N VAL A 388 11.94 -3.38 22.43
CA VAL A 388 11.08 -4.51 22.04
C VAL A 388 9.63 -4.22 22.46
N GLY A 389 8.68 -4.53 21.58
CA GLY A 389 7.25 -4.25 21.77
C GLY A 389 6.81 -2.88 21.25
N ARG A 390 7.73 -2.05 20.77
CA ARG A 390 7.42 -0.76 20.16
C ARG A 390 7.08 -0.90 18.67
N THR A 391 6.09 -0.15 18.21
CA THR A 391 5.77 -0.03 16.78
C THR A 391 6.77 0.88 16.07
N VAL A 392 7.22 0.45 14.90
CA VAL A 392 8.03 1.22 13.95
C VAL A 392 7.34 1.25 12.60
N VAL A 393 7.60 2.28 11.80
CA VAL A 393 7.09 2.35 10.43
C VAL A 393 8.25 2.14 9.47
N ILE A 394 8.16 1.11 8.64
CA ILE A 394 9.10 0.85 7.55
C ILE A 394 8.47 1.41 6.29
N ALA A 395 9.10 2.39 5.66
CA ALA A 395 8.57 3.01 4.45
C ALA A 395 9.66 3.25 3.42
N GLY A 396 9.31 3.04 2.16
CA GLY A 396 10.23 3.09 1.02
C GLY A 396 9.50 2.79 -0.28
N LYS A 397 10.24 2.69 -1.37
CA LYS A 397 9.71 2.23 -2.64
C LYS A 397 9.85 0.72 -2.73
N ALA A 398 8.87 0.06 -3.34
CA ALA A 398 8.99 -1.37 -3.62
C ALA A 398 10.04 -1.62 -4.72
N SER A 399 10.84 -2.67 -4.58
CA SER A 399 11.81 -3.06 -5.59
C SER A 399 11.15 -3.48 -6.90
N ARG A 400 11.92 -3.42 -7.98
CA ARG A 400 11.55 -3.94 -9.28
C ARG A 400 12.23 -5.28 -9.55
N ILE A 401 11.66 -6.06 -10.46
CA ILE A 401 12.30 -7.24 -11.04
C ILE A 401 12.27 -7.17 -12.57
N ALA A 402 13.25 -7.79 -13.20
CA ALA A 402 13.27 -8.05 -14.62
C ALA A 402 13.48 -9.53 -14.90
N PRO A 403 12.60 -10.19 -15.66
CA PRO A 403 12.80 -11.58 -16.08
C PRO A 403 14.06 -11.74 -16.94
N VAL A 404 14.86 -12.77 -16.68
CA VAL A 404 16.07 -13.08 -17.49
C VAL A 404 15.67 -13.63 -18.85
N ASN A 405 14.62 -14.46 -18.89
CA ASN A 405 13.99 -14.96 -20.11
C ASN A 405 12.54 -14.47 -20.16
N ALA A 406 11.92 -14.52 -21.34
CA ALA A 406 10.50 -14.20 -21.44
C ALA A 406 9.69 -15.12 -20.51
N VAL A 407 8.78 -14.53 -19.74
CA VAL A 407 7.91 -15.25 -18.81
C VAL A 407 6.50 -15.20 -19.37
N THR A 408 5.98 -16.38 -19.68
CA THR A 408 4.57 -16.54 -20.02
C THR A 408 3.78 -16.55 -18.71
N VAL A 409 2.95 -15.53 -18.52
CA VAL A 409 1.89 -15.55 -17.53
C VAL A 409 0.74 -16.33 -18.18
N PRO A 410 0.39 -17.53 -17.65
CA PRO A 410 -0.64 -18.36 -18.25
C PRO A 410 -1.94 -17.57 -18.40
N ALA A 411 -2.67 -17.82 -19.48
CA ALA A 411 -4.03 -17.33 -19.59
C ALA A 411 -4.83 -17.82 -18.38
N THR A 412 -5.36 -16.89 -17.61
CA THR A 412 -6.38 -17.24 -16.61
C THR A 412 -7.74 -17.09 -17.27
N SER A 413 -8.82 -17.42 -16.55
CA SER A 413 -10.17 -17.03 -16.99
C SER A 413 -10.36 -15.52 -17.25
N ARG A 414 -9.37 -14.68 -16.88
CA ARG A 414 -9.43 -13.22 -16.75
C ARG A 414 -8.48 -12.45 -17.68
N THR A 415 -7.49 -13.13 -18.23
CA THR A 415 -6.39 -12.51 -18.97
C THR A 415 -5.96 -13.42 -20.11
N LEU A 416 -5.79 -12.86 -21.30
CA LEU A 416 -5.11 -13.57 -22.36
C LEU A 416 -3.69 -13.92 -21.90
N GLU A 417 -3.17 -15.02 -22.45
CA GLU A 417 -1.79 -15.42 -22.22
C GLU A 417 -0.88 -14.22 -22.49
N THR A 418 -0.22 -13.75 -21.43
CA THR A 418 0.58 -12.52 -21.48
C THR A 418 2.04 -12.92 -21.42
N VAL A 419 2.77 -12.65 -22.50
CA VAL A 419 4.21 -12.90 -22.54
C VAL A 419 4.93 -11.64 -22.10
N ILE A 420 5.53 -11.70 -20.93
CA ILE A 420 6.41 -10.65 -20.44
C ILE A 420 7.78 -10.86 -21.08
N ALA A 421 8.24 -9.89 -21.87
CA ALA A 421 9.53 -9.96 -22.51
C ALA A 421 10.68 -9.99 -21.49
N ALA A 422 11.77 -10.67 -21.83
CA ALA A 422 13.00 -10.64 -21.05
C ALA A 422 13.47 -9.17 -20.85
N GLY A 423 13.93 -8.84 -19.65
CA GLY A 423 14.41 -7.49 -19.32
C GLY A 423 13.32 -6.47 -19.00
N THR A 424 12.03 -6.80 -19.14
CA THR A 424 10.92 -5.88 -18.78
C THR A 424 10.99 -5.57 -17.28
N SER A 425 11.02 -4.28 -16.93
CA SER A 425 11.08 -3.84 -15.53
C SER A 425 9.68 -3.78 -14.92
N LEU A 426 9.46 -4.57 -13.87
CA LEU A 426 8.17 -4.75 -13.21
C LEU A 426 8.32 -4.36 -11.74
N ARG A 427 7.49 -3.44 -11.23
CA ARG A 427 7.47 -3.14 -9.79
C ARG A 427 6.89 -4.34 -9.06
N VAL A 428 7.47 -4.78 -7.96
CA VAL A 428 6.90 -5.86 -7.17
C VAL A 428 5.94 -5.26 -6.16
N ASP A 429 4.74 -5.81 -6.08
CA ASP A 429 3.71 -5.40 -5.13
C ASP A 429 3.78 -6.29 -3.88
N THR A 430 3.67 -7.61 -4.09
CA THR A 430 3.85 -8.61 -3.03
C THR A 430 4.76 -9.76 -3.49
N VAL A 431 5.46 -10.35 -2.54
CA VAL A 431 6.26 -11.57 -2.74
C VAL A 431 5.86 -12.64 -1.73
N ALA A 432 5.74 -13.89 -2.19
CA ALA A 432 5.43 -15.03 -1.36
C ALA A 432 6.34 -16.23 -1.70
N ASP A 433 6.44 -17.18 -0.77
CA ASP A 433 7.11 -18.46 -1.03
C ASP A 433 6.30 -19.29 -2.02
N GLY A 434 6.89 -19.56 -3.18
CA GLY A 434 6.29 -20.41 -4.23
C GLY A 434 6.59 -21.90 -4.04
N GLY A 435 7.34 -22.27 -3.00
CA GLY A 435 7.78 -23.63 -2.72
C GLY A 435 8.99 -24.07 -3.57
N GLY A 436 9.79 -25.00 -3.03
CA GLY A 436 10.94 -25.56 -3.75
C GLY A 436 12.05 -24.54 -4.07
N GLY A 437 12.19 -23.48 -3.25
CA GLY A 437 13.18 -22.42 -3.44
C GLY A 437 12.82 -21.41 -4.53
N LYS A 438 11.54 -21.33 -4.93
CA LYS A 438 11.01 -20.38 -5.91
C LYS A 438 10.18 -19.31 -5.21
N LEU A 439 10.11 -18.13 -5.83
CA LEU A 439 9.33 -17.00 -5.34
C LEU A 439 8.15 -16.74 -6.28
N ALA A 440 6.97 -16.55 -5.69
CA ALA A 440 5.77 -16.10 -6.40
C ALA A 440 5.66 -14.59 -6.23
N PHE A 441 5.54 -13.88 -7.35
CA PHE A 441 5.49 -12.41 -7.37
C PHE A 441 4.14 -11.94 -7.88
N THR A 442 3.57 -10.97 -7.18
CA THR A 442 2.56 -10.07 -7.73
C THR A 442 3.27 -8.79 -8.11
N VAL A 443 3.16 -8.37 -9.36
CA VAL A 443 3.95 -7.28 -9.94
C VAL A 443 3.04 -6.26 -10.61
N PHE A 444 3.40 -4.99 -10.47
CA PHE A 444 2.79 -3.87 -11.14
C PHE A 444 3.59 -3.45 -12.39
N GLN A 445 2.97 -3.38 -13.57
CA GLN A 445 3.65 -2.81 -14.74
C GLN A 445 3.44 -1.30 -14.81
N ASN A 446 4.28 -0.62 -15.59
CA ASN A 446 4.23 0.85 -15.73
C ASN A 446 2.95 1.37 -16.39
N ASP A 447 2.17 0.51 -17.04
CA ASP A 447 0.86 0.82 -17.59
C ASP A 447 -0.27 0.73 -16.57
N GLY A 448 -0.01 0.32 -15.33
CA GLY A 448 -1.05 0.17 -14.32
C GLY A 448 -1.53 -1.27 -14.07
N THR A 449 -1.03 -2.27 -14.79
CA THR A 449 -1.39 -3.68 -14.50
C THR A 449 -0.88 -4.12 -13.16
N THR A 450 -1.64 -5.02 -12.53
CA THR A 450 -1.08 -5.96 -11.55
C THR A 450 -1.18 -7.37 -12.14
N LEU A 451 -0.06 -8.08 -12.23
CA LEU A 451 0.02 -9.47 -12.71
C LEU A 451 0.61 -10.36 -11.64
N THR A 452 0.30 -11.64 -11.66
CA THR A 452 1.04 -12.63 -10.86
C THR A 452 1.85 -13.52 -11.75
N LEU A 453 3.15 -13.56 -11.48
CA LEU A 453 4.09 -14.38 -12.22
C LEU A 453 4.03 -15.82 -11.73
N PRO A 454 4.26 -16.82 -12.61
CA PRO A 454 4.55 -18.17 -12.15
C PRO A 454 5.76 -18.14 -11.21
N ALA A 455 5.82 -19.07 -10.24
CA ALA A 455 6.92 -19.09 -9.29
C ALA A 455 8.28 -19.21 -10.00
N LEU A 456 9.16 -18.23 -9.77
CA LEU A 456 10.47 -18.11 -10.42
C LEU A 456 11.58 -18.50 -9.46
N SER A 457 12.60 -19.23 -9.93
CA SER A 457 13.85 -19.39 -9.19
C SER A 457 14.69 -18.11 -9.28
N THR A 458 15.60 -17.91 -8.34
CA THR A 458 16.50 -16.73 -8.28
C THR A 458 17.39 -16.53 -9.51
N SER A 459 17.56 -17.55 -10.34
CA SER A 459 18.27 -17.47 -11.64
C SER A 459 17.41 -17.00 -12.81
N GLN A 460 16.08 -16.91 -12.65
CA GLN A 460 15.13 -16.58 -13.73
C GLN A 460 14.75 -15.10 -13.77
N PHE A 461 15.17 -14.30 -12.79
CA PHE A 461 14.93 -12.87 -12.72
C PHE A 461 16.12 -12.16 -12.07
N ALA A 462 16.18 -10.84 -12.24
CA ALA A 462 17.11 -9.97 -11.53
C ALA A 462 16.33 -8.84 -10.86
N TYR A 463 16.69 -8.50 -9.62
CA TYR A 463 16.17 -7.30 -8.95
C TYR A 463 16.70 -6.03 -9.62
N GLN A 464 15.88 -4.99 -9.61
CA GLN A 464 16.17 -3.67 -10.14
C GLN A 464 15.72 -2.60 -9.15
N SER A 465 16.39 -1.46 -9.20
CA SER A 465 15.99 -0.28 -8.44
C SER A 465 14.63 0.24 -8.90
N PRO A 466 13.85 0.85 -7.99
CA PRO A 466 12.59 1.50 -8.31
C PRO A 466 12.78 2.70 -9.23
N LEU A 467 11.72 3.09 -9.95
CA LEU A 467 11.67 4.32 -10.74
C LEU A 467 11.38 5.53 -9.83
N ASP A 468 11.72 6.73 -10.31
CA ASP A 468 11.41 7.97 -9.59
C ASP A 468 9.90 8.18 -9.42
N SER A 469 9.11 7.76 -10.42
CA SER A 469 7.65 7.81 -10.42
C SER A 469 6.98 6.76 -9.53
N ASP A 470 7.72 5.78 -9.00
CA ASP A 470 7.12 4.78 -8.11
C ASP A 470 6.70 5.41 -6.78
N PRO A 471 5.49 5.08 -6.28
CA PRO A 471 5.00 5.60 -5.02
C PRO A 471 5.85 5.08 -3.85
N THR A 472 5.95 5.89 -2.81
CA THR A 472 6.44 5.41 -1.51
C THR A 472 5.27 4.69 -0.83
N THR A 473 5.53 3.49 -0.34
CA THR A 473 4.61 2.70 0.47
C THR A 473 5.26 2.41 1.82
N GLY A 474 4.53 1.79 2.74
CA GLY A 474 5.10 1.39 4.02
C GLY A 474 4.20 0.46 4.80
N GLU A 475 4.78 -0.12 5.84
CA GLU A 475 4.13 -1.03 6.78
C GLU A 475 4.47 -0.58 8.21
N ALA A 476 3.46 -0.55 9.09
CA ALA A 476 3.66 -0.38 10.52
C ALA A 476 3.79 -1.76 11.16
N VAL A 477 4.88 -1.99 11.89
CA VAL A 477 5.25 -3.31 12.45
C VAL A 477 5.75 -3.15 13.88
N THR A 478 5.60 -4.17 14.70
CA THR A 478 6.11 -4.16 16.08
C THR A 478 7.45 -4.86 16.16
N ILE A 479 8.41 -4.31 16.89
CA ILE A 479 9.68 -4.99 17.16
C ILE A 479 9.42 -6.19 18.07
N ALA A 480 9.65 -7.41 17.57
CA ALA A 480 9.42 -8.64 18.29
C ALA A 480 10.62 -9.07 19.15
N ALA A 481 11.85 -8.93 18.65
CA ALA A 481 13.05 -9.31 19.41
C ALA A 481 14.33 -8.64 18.88
N ASP A 482 15.32 -8.54 19.75
CA ASP A 482 16.70 -8.23 19.36
C ASP A 482 17.36 -9.46 18.76
N GLN A 483 18.01 -9.30 17.62
CA GLN A 483 18.79 -10.34 16.96
C GLN A 483 20.27 -9.94 16.83
N THR A 484 20.68 -8.83 17.45
CA THR A 484 22.05 -8.33 17.36
C THR A 484 23.01 -9.27 18.09
N ALA A 485 23.85 -9.99 17.35
CA ALA A 485 24.93 -10.77 17.96
C ALA A 485 26.00 -9.83 18.56
N ALA A 486 26.55 -10.18 19.72
CA ALA A 486 27.41 -9.34 20.56
C ALA A 486 28.74 -8.83 19.93
N SER A 487 29.00 -9.07 18.65
CA SER A 487 30.25 -8.68 17.96
C SER A 487 30.11 -8.29 16.49
N THR A 488 28.89 -8.11 15.96
CA THR A 488 28.67 -7.81 14.54
C THR A 488 27.85 -6.53 14.36
N SER A 489 28.44 -5.55 13.69
CA SER A 489 27.70 -4.59 12.85
C SER A 489 27.21 -5.35 11.63
N PRO A 490 25.93 -5.24 11.22
CA PRO A 490 24.94 -4.21 11.59
C PRO A 490 23.99 -4.59 12.73
N LEU A 491 23.24 -3.62 13.24
CA LEU A 491 22.13 -3.84 14.17
C LEU A 491 21.02 -4.65 13.48
N GLN A 492 20.50 -5.66 14.17
CA GLN A 492 19.48 -6.56 13.64
C GLN A 492 18.35 -6.77 14.64
N PHE A 493 17.11 -6.63 14.19
CA PHE A 493 15.93 -6.95 15.01
C PHE A 493 14.89 -7.69 14.17
N SER A 494 14.11 -8.54 14.82
CA SER A 494 12.98 -9.19 14.19
C SER A 494 11.68 -8.42 14.47
N ILE A 495 10.75 -8.46 13.54
CA ILE A 495 9.41 -7.87 13.63
C ILE A 495 8.35 -8.95 13.83
N ASP A 496 7.15 -8.53 14.25
CA ASP A 496 6.02 -9.41 14.61
C ASP A 496 5.29 -10.02 13.41
N GLN A 497 5.61 -9.56 12.20
CA GLN A 497 5.03 -10.02 10.95
C GLN A 497 6.06 -10.02 9.81
N THR A 498 5.81 -10.81 8.77
CA THR A 498 6.62 -10.77 7.54
C THR A 498 6.23 -9.57 6.69
N LEU A 499 7.22 -8.80 6.21
CA LEU A 499 6.99 -7.73 5.25
C LEU A 499 6.31 -8.26 3.99
N THR A 500 5.20 -7.65 3.63
CA THR A 500 4.42 -8.00 2.44
C THR A 500 5.01 -7.38 1.17
N THR A 501 5.52 -6.15 1.28
CA THR A 501 6.20 -5.44 0.21
C THR A 501 7.72 -5.74 0.24
N PRO A 502 8.33 -6.13 -0.90
CA PRO A 502 9.78 -6.21 -1.01
C PRO A 502 10.37 -4.81 -1.21
N PHE A 503 10.85 -4.23 -0.12
CA PHE A 503 11.33 -2.86 -0.08
C PHE A 503 12.73 -2.71 -0.70
N ASP A 504 12.91 -1.71 -1.56
CA ASP A 504 14.24 -1.37 -2.07
C ASP A 504 15.08 -0.76 -0.95
N ARG A 505 16.21 -1.41 -0.62
CA ARG A 505 17.06 -1.02 0.51
C ARG A 505 17.57 0.41 0.42
N ALA A 506 17.81 0.94 -0.79
CA ALA A 506 18.34 2.30 -0.95
C ALA A 506 17.28 3.38 -0.65
N SER A 507 16.01 3.11 -0.95
CA SER A 507 14.90 4.02 -0.69
C SER A 507 14.27 3.88 0.70
N THR A 508 14.57 2.78 1.40
CA THR A 508 13.84 2.37 2.60
C THR A 508 14.39 2.99 3.86
N LYS A 509 13.47 3.48 4.69
CA LYS A 509 13.70 4.10 5.98
C LYS A 509 12.88 3.40 7.04
N VAL A 510 13.43 3.32 8.25
CA VAL A 510 12.67 2.89 9.43
C VAL A 510 12.49 4.09 10.36
N TYR A 511 11.24 4.41 10.68
CA TYR A 511 10.89 5.47 11.64
C TYR A 511 10.59 4.84 13.00
N GLY A 512 11.46 5.07 13.99
CA GLY A 512 11.31 4.49 15.33
C GLY A 512 10.45 5.33 16.29
N ASN A 513 10.32 6.62 16.04
CA ASN A 513 9.44 7.53 16.78
C ASN A 513 8.02 7.57 16.18
N ALA A 514 7.45 6.39 15.92
CA ALA A 514 6.09 6.25 15.38
C ALA A 514 5.05 6.23 16.50
N VAL A 515 3.93 6.93 16.31
CA VAL A 515 2.80 7.01 17.25
C VAL A 515 1.49 6.92 16.48
N LEU A 516 0.54 6.11 16.95
CA LEU A 516 -0.77 6.04 16.31
C LEU A 516 -1.55 7.35 16.54
N ALA A 517 -2.17 7.86 15.48
CA ALA A 517 -3.01 9.04 15.52
C ALA A 517 -4.31 8.80 14.74
N SER A 518 -5.36 9.54 15.09
CA SER A 518 -6.59 9.55 14.30
C SER A 518 -7.07 10.96 14.01
N HIS A 519 -7.85 11.08 12.94
CA HIS A 519 -8.59 12.29 12.61
C HIS A 519 -9.53 12.67 13.76
N GLY A 520 -9.64 13.98 14.02
CA GLY A 520 -10.53 14.55 15.02
C GLY A 520 -9.77 15.31 16.10
N GLU A 521 -10.41 16.36 16.61
CA GLU A 521 -9.90 17.26 17.64
C GLU A 521 -10.69 17.12 18.94
N SER A 522 -10.00 16.98 20.07
CA SER A 522 -10.61 16.90 21.39
C SER A 522 -11.30 18.20 21.80
N LYS A 523 -12.55 18.08 22.27
CA LYS A 523 -13.43 19.15 22.75
C LYS A 523 -13.97 18.82 24.14
N VAL A 524 -14.13 19.86 24.95
CA VAL A 524 -14.82 19.83 26.23
C VAL A 524 -15.96 20.82 26.17
N GLU A 525 -17.19 20.35 26.36
CA GLU A 525 -18.39 21.17 26.29
C GLU A 525 -19.21 21.04 27.58
N THR A 526 -19.52 22.18 28.20
CA THR A 526 -20.50 22.23 29.28
C THR A 526 -21.90 22.30 28.68
N LEU A 527 -22.67 21.23 28.84
CA LEU A 527 -24.00 21.08 28.23
C LEU A 527 -25.04 21.92 28.96
N GLY A 528 -24.94 21.98 30.30
CA GLY A 528 -25.82 22.77 31.13
C GLY A 528 -26.04 22.18 32.52
N SER A 529 -27.19 22.52 33.10
CA SER A 529 -27.55 22.23 34.49
C SER A 529 -28.51 21.05 34.59
N GLY A 530 -28.13 20.03 35.35
CA GLY A 530 -29.01 18.92 35.68
C GLY A 530 -30.20 19.36 36.55
N ASN A 531 -31.34 18.71 36.39
CA ASN A 531 -32.53 18.95 37.20
C ASN A 531 -33.22 17.61 37.55
N GLY A 532 -33.08 17.17 38.80
CA GLY A 532 -33.63 15.88 39.25
C GLY A 532 -35.15 15.78 39.25
N ALA A 533 -35.86 16.89 39.04
CA ALA A 533 -37.31 16.86 38.83
C ALA A 533 -37.73 16.52 37.39
N LYS A 534 -36.82 16.66 36.42
CA LYS A 534 -37.09 16.34 35.01
C LYS A 534 -36.78 14.88 34.72
N THR A 535 -37.72 14.20 34.07
CA THR A 535 -37.54 12.87 33.47
C THR A 535 -37.00 13.03 32.05
N PHE A 536 -36.14 12.12 31.58
CA PHE A 536 -35.60 12.14 30.23
C PHE A 536 -35.04 13.52 29.85
N GLN A 537 -34.29 14.13 30.76
CA GLN A 537 -33.65 15.40 30.44
C GLN A 537 -32.63 15.16 29.33
N SER A 538 -32.59 16.04 28.34
CA SER A 538 -31.73 15.89 27.16
C SER A 538 -30.92 17.15 26.90
N PHE A 539 -29.76 16.98 26.28
CA PHE A 539 -28.90 18.07 25.83
C PHE A 539 -28.33 17.77 24.44
N THR A 540 -28.29 18.75 23.55
CA THR A 540 -27.68 18.63 22.23
C THR A 540 -26.29 19.24 22.24
N LEU A 541 -25.30 18.53 21.71
CA LEU A 541 -23.93 19.05 21.53
C LEU A 541 -23.93 20.21 20.55
N ARG A 542 -23.14 21.25 20.82
CA ARG A 542 -22.97 22.39 19.91
C ARG A 542 -21.97 22.09 18.80
N GLY A 543 -20.98 21.23 19.07
CA GLY A 543 -20.02 20.76 18.08
C GLY A 543 -20.40 19.43 17.46
N GLY A 544 -20.09 19.26 16.17
CA GLY A 544 -20.27 18.02 15.43
C GLY A 544 -19.55 18.06 14.08
N PRO A 545 -19.44 16.93 13.38
CA PRO A 545 -19.82 15.60 13.84
C PRO A 545 -18.88 15.06 14.94
N VAL A 546 -19.44 14.26 15.85
CA VAL A 546 -18.66 13.54 16.88
C VAL A 546 -17.85 12.43 16.22
N THR A 547 -16.60 12.29 16.61
CA THR A 547 -15.70 11.25 16.12
C THR A 547 -16.08 9.88 16.68
N TYR A 548 -16.22 8.91 15.79
CA TYR A 548 -16.26 7.48 16.10
C TYR A 548 -15.01 6.81 15.53
N LEU A 549 -14.58 5.71 16.16
CA LEU A 549 -13.46 4.90 15.70
C LEU A 549 -14.00 3.52 15.31
N ALA A 550 -13.52 2.96 14.21
CA ALA A 550 -13.76 1.54 13.92
C ALA A 550 -13.24 0.69 15.08
N ALA A 551 -14.06 -0.27 15.52
CA ALA A 551 -13.82 -1.10 16.68
C ALA A 551 -14.39 -2.51 16.49
N ALA A 552 -13.80 -3.49 17.16
CA ALA A 552 -14.22 -4.90 17.13
C ALA A 552 -15.46 -5.14 18.02
N THR A 553 -16.51 -4.35 17.83
CA THR A 553 -17.80 -4.42 18.53
C THR A 553 -18.89 -4.91 17.57
N GLU A 554 -20.07 -5.29 18.08
CA GLU A 554 -21.21 -5.67 17.24
C GLU A 554 -21.64 -4.56 16.27
N SER A 555 -21.51 -3.29 16.68
CA SER A 555 -21.80 -2.12 15.82
C SER A 555 -20.68 -1.82 14.83
N GLY A 556 -19.47 -2.35 15.03
CA GLY A 556 -18.28 -2.06 14.22
C GLY A 556 -17.59 -0.74 14.56
N TYR A 557 -18.10 0.02 15.54
CA TYR A 557 -17.54 1.30 15.98
C TYR A 557 -17.69 1.54 17.48
N GLU A 558 -16.83 2.41 18.00
CA GLU A 558 -16.89 2.99 19.33
C GLU A 558 -16.90 4.51 19.29
N THR A 559 -17.60 5.11 20.25
CA THR A 559 -17.68 6.56 20.38
C THR A 559 -16.51 7.12 21.18
N THR A 560 -16.07 8.33 20.84
CA THR A 560 -15.13 9.10 21.67
C THR A 560 -15.83 9.95 22.73
N LEU A 561 -17.17 9.98 22.73
CA LEU A 561 -17.97 10.75 23.68
C LEU A 561 -17.96 10.09 25.05
N SER A 562 -17.61 10.87 26.06
CA SER A 562 -17.83 10.54 27.46
C SER A 562 -18.49 11.72 28.18
N VAL A 563 -19.43 11.40 29.07
CA VAL A 563 -20.20 12.40 29.80
C VAL A 563 -19.91 12.30 31.29
N ARG A 564 -19.65 13.45 31.91
CA ARG A 564 -19.49 13.58 33.35
C ARG A 564 -20.57 14.47 33.94
N VAL A 565 -21.15 14.04 35.04
CA VAL A 565 -22.08 14.86 35.84
C VAL A 565 -21.52 15.01 37.25
N ASP A 566 -21.36 16.25 37.71
CA ASP A 566 -20.65 16.58 38.95
C ASP A 566 -19.23 15.97 38.99
N GLY A 567 -18.58 15.85 37.82
CA GLY A 567 -17.26 15.22 37.66
C GLY A 567 -17.26 13.68 37.64
N LEU A 568 -18.39 13.03 37.94
CA LEU A 568 -18.53 11.57 37.89
C LEU A 568 -18.80 11.11 36.46
N LEU A 569 -18.08 10.07 36.00
CA LEU A 569 -18.31 9.45 34.70
C LEU A 569 -19.65 8.70 34.69
N TRP A 570 -20.44 8.94 33.65
CA TRP A 570 -21.65 8.19 33.32
C TRP A 570 -21.34 7.20 32.20
N SER A 571 -22.03 6.06 32.18
CA SER A 571 -21.83 5.01 31.17
C SER A 571 -22.80 5.21 30.01
N GLN A 572 -22.29 5.12 28.78
CA GLN A 572 -23.16 5.10 27.61
C GLN A 572 -23.87 3.75 27.50
N VAL A 573 -25.15 3.78 27.12
CA VAL A 573 -25.95 2.60 26.77
C VAL A 573 -26.67 2.83 25.45
N ASP A 574 -27.04 1.76 24.76
CA ASP A 574 -27.80 1.88 23.51
C ASP A 574 -29.27 2.21 23.75
N GLN A 575 -29.82 1.74 24.88
CA GLN A 575 -31.19 1.96 25.31
C GLN A 575 -31.28 1.85 26.85
N PHE A 576 -32.27 2.50 27.44
CA PHE A 576 -32.45 2.50 28.90
C PHE A 576 -33.16 1.25 29.43
N THR A 577 -33.70 0.39 28.57
CA THR A 577 -34.60 -0.72 28.95
C THR A 577 -34.02 -1.64 30.02
N ASP A 578 -32.71 -1.90 29.96
CA ASP A 578 -32.00 -2.79 30.88
C ASP A 578 -31.34 -2.05 32.07
N ALA A 579 -31.49 -0.73 32.15
CA ALA A 579 -30.86 0.09 33.18
C ALA A 579 -31.72 0.20 34.44
N GLU A 580 -31.10 0.01 35.61
CA GLU A 580 -31.79 0.15 36.90
C GLU A 580 -32.02 1.63 37.26
N PRO A 581 -33.00 1.94 38.15
CA PRO A 581 -33.36 3.31 38.53
C PRO A 581 -32.20 4.20 39.04
N THR A 582 -31.13 3.59 39.53
CA THR A 582 -29.95 4.28 40.11
C THR A 582 -28.75 4.30 39.17
N ASP A 583 -28.84 3.65 38.02
CA ASP A 583 -27.70 3.52 37.11
C ASP A 583 -27.39 4.86 36.46
N ARG A 584 -26.13 5.27 36.51
CA ARG A 584 -25.66 6.52 35.90
C ARG A 584 -25.38 6.29 34.43
N VAL A 585 -26.44 6.24 33.65
CA VAL A 585 -26.39 5.93 32.22
C VAL A 585 -26.93 7.08 31.36
N TYR A 586 -26.39 7.20 30.15
CA TYR A 586 -26.91 8.08 29.11
C TYR A 586 -26.97 7.34 27.77
N ASP A 587 -27.87 7.77 26.89
CA ASP A 587 -27.87 7.40 25.48
C ASP A 587 -27.42 8.62 24.66
N ALA A 588 -26.66 8.38 23.60
CA ALA A 588 -26.25 9.41 22.66
C ALA A 588 -26.77 9.03 21.27
N ARG A 589 -27.68 9.86 20.75
CA ARG A 589 -28.30 9.66 19.44
C ARG A 589 -27.89 10.75 18.48
N GLN A 590 -27.59 10.35 17.25
CA GLN A 590 -27.41 11.28 16.13
C GLN A 590 -28.71 11.39 15.34
N ASP A 591 -29.03 12.59 14.87
CA ASP A 591 -30.11 12.80 13.90
C ASP A 591 -29.60 12.69 12.46
N SER A 592 -30.51 12.88 11.49
CA SER A 592 -30.20 12.87 10.07
C SER A 592 -29.23 13.96 9.60
N LYS A 593 -28.88 14.92 10.47
CA LYS A 593 -27.87 15.96 10.24
C LYS A 593 -26.60 15.75 11.07
N GLN A 594 -26.43 14.56 11.64
CA GLN A 594 -25.32 14.19 12.52
C GLN A 594 -25.25 15.04 13.82
N ALA A 595 -26.33 15.75 14.19
CA ALA A 595 -26.38 16.46 15.45
C ALA A 595 -26.58 15.45 16.59
N THR A 596 -25.68 15.46 17.57
CA THR A 596 -25.70 14.50 18.68
C THR A 596 -26.50 15.05 19.85
N THR A 597 -27.54 14.31 20.26
CA THR A 597 -28.34 14.58 21.45
C THR A 597 -28.06 13.50 22.50
N ILE A 598 -27.78 13.93 23.71
CA ILE A 598 -27.54 13.09 24.89
C ILE A 598 -28.80 13.09 25.72
N ASP A 599 -29.38 11.91 25.91
CA ASP A 599 -30.57 11.67 26.71
C ASP A 599 -30.17 10.99 28.03
N PHE A 600 -30.89 11.28 29.12
CA PHE A 600 -30.65 10.70 30.45
C PHE A 600 -31.89 9.95 30.95
N GLY A 601 -31.73 9.14 32.00
CA GLY A 601 -32.81 8.31 32.55
C GLY A 601 -33.98 9.10 33.17
N ASP A 602 -35.09 8.40 33.40
CA ASP A 602 -36.31 8.92 34.04
C ASP A 602 -36.44 8.58 35.53
N GLY A 603 -35.42 7.95 36.11
CA GLY A 603 -35.42 7.44 37.48
C GLY A 603 -36.19 6.13 37.66
N LYS A 604 -36.58 5.48 36.57
CA LYS A 604 -37.03 4.08 36.51
C LYS A 604 -36.10 3.25 35.63
N HIS A 605 -35.77 3.78 34.46
CA HIS A 605 -34.84 3.23 33.49
C HIS A 605 -33.63 4.16 33.42
N GLY A 606 -32.65 3.91 34.31
CA GLY A 606 -31.53 4.82 34.55
C GLY A 606 -31.87 6.00 35.49
N SER A 607 -30.82 6.52 36.13
CA SER A 607 -30.89 7.65 37.06
C SER A 607 -31.25 8.95 36.36
N ARG A 608 -32.06 9.77 37.03
CA ARG A 608 -32.21 11.19 36.68
C ARG A 608 -30.92 11.94 36.98
N LEU A 609 -30.75 13.07 36.31
CA LEU A 609 -29.65 13.98 36.61
C LEU A 609 -29.79 14.57 38.03
N PRO A 610 -28.70 14.61 38.82
CA PRO A 610 -28.69 15.41 40.04
C PRO A 610 -28.87 16.90 39.69
N THR A 611 -29.61 17.61 40.54
CA THR A 611 -29.78 19.06 40.40
C THR A 611 -28.45 19.77 40.69
N GLY A 612 -27.94 20.50 39.71
CA GLY A 612 -26.69 21.27 39.84
C GLY A 612 -26.67 22.44 38.88
N ILE A 613 -25.57 23.20 38.88
CA ILE A 613 -25.35 24.33 37.97
C ILE A 613 -24.20 23.94 37.06
N GLU A 614 -24.43 23.95 35.75
CA GLU A 614 -23.40 23.66 34.74
C GLU A 614 -22.63 22.36 35.01
N ASN A 615 -23.29 21.40 35.65
CA ASN A 615 -22.67 20.20 36.17
C ASN A 615 -22.61 19.07 35.15
N VAL A 616 -23.24 19.21 33.98
CA VAL A 616 -23.22 18.22 32.90
C VAL A 616 -22.18 18.64 31.86
N VAL A 617 -21.11 17.86 31.72
CA VAL A 617 -19.98 18.14 30.84
C VAL A 617 -19.72 16.95 29.92
N ALA A 618 -19.62 17.22 28.63
CA ALA A 618 -19.23 16.23 27.62
C ALA A 618 -17.77 16.43 27.21
N TYR A 619 -17.06 15.32 27.04
CA TYR A 619 -15.74 15.22 26.46
C TYR A 619 -15.87 14.36 25.21
N TYR A 620 -15.48 14.88 24.06
CA TYR A 620 -15.63 14.18 22.79
C TYR A 620 -14.61 14.68 21.80
N ARG A 621 -14.44 13.97 20.69
CA ARG A 621 -13.64 14.45 19.57
C ARG A 621 -14.55 14.89 18.43
N GLN A 622 -14.14 15.93 17.72
CA GLN A 622 -14.84 16.51 16.58
C GLN A 622 -14.02 16.34 15.32
N GLY A 623 -14.60 15.71 14.30
CA GLY A 623 -13.93 15.43 13.02
C GLY A 623 -13.94 13.94 12.72
N ALA A 624 -14.53 13.59 11.59
CA ALA A 624 -14.67 12.23 11.09
C ALA A 624 -14.91 12.32 9.57
N GLY A 625 -15.16 11.20 8.91
CA GLY A 625 -15.51 11.19 7.50
C GLY A 625 -14.33 10.92 6.57
N VAL A 626 -14.67 10.79 5.29
CA VAL A 626 -13.71 10.51 4.20
C VAL A 626 -12.68 11.62 4.02
N ALA A 627 -13.00 12.85 4.44
CA ALA A 627 -12.08 13.98 4.44
C ALA A 627 -10.81 13.70 5.26
N GLY A 628 -10.87 12.81 6.25
CA GLY A 628 -9.71 12.39 7.04
C GLY A 628 -8.74 11.46 6.29
N ASN A 629 -9.09 10.91 5.13
CA ASN A 629 -8.24 9.97 4.38
C ASN A 629 -7.13 10.71 3.60
N VAL A 630 -6.17 11.28 4.34
CA VAL A 630 -5.06 12.08 3.80
C VAL A 630 -3.92 11.21 3.28
N ARG A 631 -3.22 11.67 2.24
CA ARG A 631 -2.08 10.96 1.63
C ARG A 631 -0.87 10.90 2.58
N ALA A 632 0.04 9.96 2.32
CA ALA A 632 1.34 9.92 2.99
C ALA A 632 2.06 11.26 2.82
N GLY A 633 2.65 11.77 3.89
CA GLY A 633 3.38 13.03 3.93
C GLY A 633 2.53 14.30 4.05
N GLN A 634 1.19 14.23 3.97
CA GLN A 634 0.34 15.43 4.09
C GLN A 634 0.27 15.98 5.52
N LEU A 635 0.37 15.13 6.57
CA LEU A 635 0.37 15.54 7.98
C LEU A 635 1.76 15.98 8.40
N SER A 636 2.03 17.29 8.36
CA SER A 636 3.37 17.83 8.62
C SER A 636 3.42 19.06 9.53
N LEU A 637 2.26 19.64 9.88
CA LEU A 637 2.17 20.85 10.70
C LEU A 637 1.77 20.53 12.14
N MET A 638 2.71 20.53 13.08
CA MET A 638 2.38 20.46 14.51
C MET A 638 1.70 21.76 14.96
N GLN A 639 0.46 21.70 15.44
CA GLN A 639 -0.21 22.86 16.02
C GLN A 639 0.32 23.17 17.43
N THR A 640 0.55 22.13 18.22
CA THR A 640 1.28 22.22 19.48
C THR A 640 2.58 21.48 19.30
N ARG A 641 3.71 22.19 19.43
CA ARG A 641 5.04 21.61 19.27
C ARG A 641 5.63 21.30 20.65
N PRO A 642 5.79 20.02 21.04
CA PRO A 642 6.53 19.66 22.25
C PRO A 642 7.95 20.24 22.21
N LEU A 643 8.46 20.67 23.36
CA LEU A 643 9.80 21.25 23.45
C LEU A 643 10.86 20.21 23.05
N GLY A 644 11.75 20.56 22.11
CA GLY A 644 12.74 19.63 21.56
C GLY A 644 12.26 18.83 20.34
N MET A 645 11.01 19.01 19.89
CA MET A 645 10.51 18.40 18.66
C MET A 645 10.81 19.25 17.43
N LYS A 646 11.38 18.66 16.39
CA LYS A 646 11.77 19.33 15.13
C LYS A 646 10.66 19.29 14.08
N SER A 647 10.15 18.11 13.77
CA SER A 647 9.18 17.88 12.70
C SER A 647 8.31 16.66 12.97
N VAL A 648 7.23 16.53 12.22
CA VAL A 648 6.36 15.36 12.16
C VAL A 648 6.01 15.08 10.71
N VAL A 649 5.81 13.81 10.37
CA VAL A 649 5.28 13.37 9.08
C VAL A 649 4.42 12.12 9.29
N ASN A 650 3.40 11.87 8.47
CA ASN A 650 2.79 10.54 8.37
C ASN A 650 3.45 9.75 7.23
N PRO A 651 4.30 8.74 7.50
CA PRO A 651 4.92 7.98 6.41
C PRO A 651 3.92 7.12 5.64
N LEU A 652 2.79 6.76 6.29
CA LEU A 652 1.68 6.03 5.69
C LEU A 652 0.53 7.00 5.38
N ALA A 653 -0.28 6.70 4.37
CA ALA A 653 -1.56 7.40 4.19
C ALA A 653 -2.47 7.15 5.40
N ALA A 654 -3.38 8.07 5.68
CA ALA A 654 -4.46 7.84 6.61
C ALA A 654 -5.63 7.17 5.88
N SER A 655 -6.19 6.15 6.51
CA SER A 655 -7.30 5.37 5.98
C SER A 655 -8.31 5.03 7.07
N GLY A 656 -9.46 4.49 6.68
CA GLY A 656 -10.54 4.11 7.60
C GLY A 656 -11.52 5.24 7.92
N GLY A 657 -11.34 6.46 7.41
CA GLY A 657 -12.36 7.49 7.51
C GLY A 657 -13.54 7.19 6.59
N SER A 658 -14.75 7.11 7.14
CA SER A 658 -15.98 6.99 6.35
C SER A 658 -17.02 7.99 6.81
N ASP A 659 -17.83 8.47 5.87
CA ASP A 659 -18.97 9.33 6.20
C ASP A 659 -20.05 8.53 6.91
N ALA A 660 -21.02 9.22 7.51
CA ALA A 660 -22.17 8.54 8.09
C ALA A 660 -23.02 7.90 6.97
N GLU A 661 -23.74 6.86 7.34
CA GLU A 661 -24.63 6.13 6.44
C GLU A 661 -25.62 7.08 5.74
N ASP A 662 -25.71 6.96 4.42
CA ASP A 662 -26.64 7.75 3.63
C ASP A 662 -28.03 7.10 3.56
N ILE A 663 -28.97 7.74 2.84
CA ILE A 663 -30.33 7.23 2.71
C ILE A 663 -30.36 5.90 1.96
N ALA A 664 -29.61 5.79 0.87
CA ALA A 664 -29.65 4.64 -0.03
C ALA A 664 -29.05 3.41 0.63
N ASP A 665 -28.00 3.60 1.44
CA ASP A 665 -27.40 2.59 2.28
C ASP A 665 -28.37 2.19 3.39
N ALA A 666 -28.90 3.14 4.17
CA ALA A 666 -29.84 2.88 5.25
C ALA A 666 -31.09 2.09 4.79
N GLN A 667 -31.59 2.36 3.58
CA GLN A 667 -32.72 1.63 3.00
C GLN A 667 -32.44 0.14 2.77
N GLN A 668 -31.18 -0.22 2.50
CA GLN A 668 -30.74 -1.60 2.34
C GLN A 668 -30.39 -2.23 3.69
N THR A 669 -29.84 -1.43 4.61
CA THR A 669 -29.32 -1.90 5.88
C THR A 669 -30.37 -2.11 6.96
N ILE A 670 -31.35 -1.20 7.09
CA ILE A 670 -32.37 -1.29 8.14
C ILE A 670 -33.08 -2.66 8.15
N PRO A 671 -33.55 -3.21 7.00
CA PRO A 671 -34.21 -4.51 6.97
C PRO A 671 -33.32 -5.66 7.44
N SER A 672 -32.02 -5.64 7.16
CA SER A 672 -31.11 -6.75 7.47
C SER A 672 -30.97 -6.96 8.99
N THR A 673 -31.10 -5.90 9.79
CA THR A 673 -31.03 -5.99 11.26
C THR A 673 -32.17 -6.81 11.86
N ILE A 674 -33.37 -6.69 11.28
CA ILE A 674 -34.56 -7.43 11.71
C ILE A 674 -34.49 -8.87 11.22
N LEU A 675 -33.92 -9.10 10.02
CA LEU A 675 -33.79 -10.44 9.44
C LEU A 675 -32.73 -11.29 10.17
N THR A 676 -31.65 -10.67 10.64
CA THR A 676 -30.51 -11.35 11.28
C THR A 676 -30.64 -11.50 12.80
N LEU A 677 -31.47 -10.67 13.46
CA LEU A 677 -31.65 -10.67 14.92
C LEU A 677 -30.31 -10.63 15.70
N GLY A 678 -29.31 -9.93 15.16
CA GLY A 678 -27.98 -9.78 15.77
C GLY A 678 -27.06 -11.00 15.63
N ARG A 679 -27.34 -11.93 14.71
CA ARG A 679 -26.49 -13.11 14.44
C ARG A 679 -26.18 -13.27 12.96
N ILE A 680 -24.97 -13.75 12.67
CA ILE A 680 -24.53 -14.07 11.32
C ILE A 680 -24.61 -15.58 11.11
N VAL A 681 -25.49 -16.03 10.20
CA VAL A 681 -25.72 -17.46 9.92
C VAL A 681 -25.61 -17.77 8.43
N SER A 682 -26.32 -17.03 7.59
CA SER A 682 -26.33 -17.20 6.14
C SER A 682 -25.17 -16.47 5.48
N LEU A 683 -24.81 -16.83 4.24
CA LEU A 683 -23.83 -16.06 3.46
C LEU A 683 -24.24 -14.60 3.35
N GLN A 684 -25.52 -14.32 3.04
CA GLN A 684 -26.03 -12.95 2.94
C GLN A 684 -25.83 -12.18 4.24
N ASP A 685 -25.98 -12.82 5.41
CA ASP A 685 -25.77 -12.17 6.70
C ASP A 685 -24.33 -11.69 6.87
N PHE A 686 -23.33 -12.44 6.36
CA PHE A 686 -21.93 -12.01 6.37
C PHE A 686 -21.73 -10.76 5.51
N GLN A 687 -22.34 -10.72 4.32
CA GLN A 687 -22.23 -9.57 3.43
C GLN A 687 -22.93 -8.35 4.01
N ASP A 688 -24.16 -8.50 4.51
CA ASP A 688 -24.96 -7.43 5.10
C ASP A 688 -24.29 -6.88 6.36
N PHE A 689 -23.70 -7.74 7.20
CA PHE A 689 -22.94 -7.30 8.36
C PHE A 689 -21.65 -6.57 7.95
N ALA A 690 -20.92 -7.07 6.95
CA ALA A 690 -19.73 -6.41 6.46
C ALA A 690 -20.04 -5.03 5.86
N PHE A 691 -21.15 -4.90 5.11
CA PHE A 691 -21.59 -3.62 4.55
C PHE A 691 -21.95 -2.58 5.62
N ARG A 692 -22.39 -3.04 6.80
CA ARG A 692 -22.66 -2.19 7.98
C ARG A 692 -21.42 -1.72 8.69
N PHE A 693 -20.32 -2.43 8.52
CA PHE A 693 -19.10 -2.13 9.23
C PHE A 693 -18.53 -0.80 8.69
N PRO A 694 -18.17 0.15 9.57
CA PRO A 694 -17.60 1.41 9.13
C PRO A 694 -16.41 1.22 8.21
N SER A 695 -16.22 2.17 7.29
CA SER A 695 -15.14 2.11 6.30
C SER A 695 -15.28 1.00 5.25
N VAL A 696 -16.29 0.11 5.29
CA VAL A 696 -16.62 -0.81 4.19
C VAL A 696 -17.65 -0.17 3.29
N TYR A 697 -17.33 -0.04 2.00
CA TYR A 697 -18.21 0.52 0.97
C TYR A 697 -18.67 -0.54 -0.04
N LYS A 698 -17.87 -1.60 -0.25
CA LYS A 698 -18.25 -2.74 -1.08
C LYS A 698 -17.94 -4.00 -0.30
N ALA A 699 -18.89 -4.93 -0.26
CA ALA A 699 -18.71 -6.25 0.31
C ALA A 699 -19.29 -7.30 -0.64
N LEU A 700 -18.56 -8.39 -0.83
CA LEU A 700 -19.06 -9.57 -1.53
C LEU A 700 -18.67 -10.83 -0.78
N VAL A 701 -19.67 -11.62 -0.42
CA VAL A 701 -19.50 -12.92 0.21
C VAL A 701 -19.64 -14.04 -0.82
N GLN A 702 -18.82 -15.07 -0.69
CA GLN A 702 -18.92 -16.30 -1.48
C GLN A 702 -18.56 -17.52 -0.65
N ASP A 703 -19.06 -18.68 -1.05
CA ASP A 703 -18.53 -19.97 -0.61
C ASP A 703 -17.38 -20.40 -1.53
N VAL A 704 -16.21 -20.68 -0.95
CA VAL A 704 -15.05 -21.18 -1.67
C VAL A 704 -14.52 -22.45 -1.01
N TRP A 705 -13.90 -23.32 -1.80
CA TRP A 705 -13.32 -24.56 -1.31
C TRP A 705 -11.80 -24.39 -1.18
N LEU A 706 -11.30 -24.38 0.06
CA LEU A 706 -9.86 -24.44 0.35
C LEU A 706 -9.48 -25.91 0.60
N GLY A 707 -9.06 -26.58 -0.46
CA GLY A 707 -8.91 -28.04 -0.45
C GLY A 707 -10.27 -28.73 -0.33
N GLN A 708 -10.52 -29.41 0.80
CA GLN A 708 -11.82 -30.05 1.10
C GLN A 708 -12.64 -29.28 2.14
N ILE A 709 -12.20 -28.09 2.54
CA ILE A 709 -12.85 -27.29 3.58
C ILE A 709 -13.70 -26.21 2.91
N PRO A 710 -15.04 -26.26 3.02
CA PRO A 710 -15.88 -25.14 2.61
C PRO A 710 -15.59 -23.95 3.53
N THR A 711 -15.27 -22.82 2.92
CA THR A 711 -14.85 -21.59 3.61
C THR A 711 -15.71 -20.44 3.14
N VAL A 712 -16.23 -19.65 4.08
CA VAL A 712 -16.86 -18.38 3.77
C VAL A 712 -15.75 -17.40 3.39
N PHE A 713 -15.85 -16.82 2.22
CA PHE A 713 -14.88 -15.87 1.72
C PHE A 713 -15.52 -14.52 1.51
N LEU A 714 -14.98 -13.51 2.19
CA LEU A 714 -15.50 -12.16 2.19
C LEU A 714 -14.46 -11.21 1.56
N SER A 715 -14.83 -10.61 0.43
CA SER A 715 -14.06 -9.51 -0.19
C SER A 715 -14.64 -8.18 0.25
N VAL A 716 -13.80 -7.27 0.76
CA VAL A 716 -14.22 -5.91 1.16
C VAL A 716 -13.38 -4.84 0.53
N LEU A 717 -13.97 -3.67 0.25
CA LEU A 717 -13.26 -2.46 -0.14
C LEU A 717 -13.83 -1.29 0.63
N GLY A 718 -12.96 -0.36 1.03
CA GLY A 718 -13.36 0.93 1.55
C GLY A 718 -13.62 1.97 0.46
N ALA A 719 -13.82 3.21 0.88
CA ALA A 719 -14.13 4.33 -0.02
C ALA A 719 -13.10 4.41 -1.16
N ASN A 720 -13.58 4.60 -2.39
CA ASN A 720 -12.74 4.70 -3.60
C ASN A 720 -11.74 3.55 -3.79
N GLY A 721 -12.04 2.35 -3.26
CA GLY A 721 -11.20 1.17 -3.40
C GLY A 721 -10.05 1.08 -2.40
N SER A 722 -10.07 1.90 -1.34
CA SER A 722 -9.09 1.83 -0.26
C SER A 722 -9.18 0.52 0.53
N SER A 723 -8.11 0.16 1.24
CA SER A 723 -8.09 -1.00 2.12
C SER A 723 -8.87 -0.76 3.41
N VAL A 724 -9.50 -1.82 3.89
CA VAL A 724 -10.18 -1.90 5.19
C VAL A 724 -9.26 -2.60 6.19
N ASP A 725 -9.34 -2.18 7.45
CA ASP A 725 -8.75 -2.89 8.59
C ASP A 725 -9.46 -4.23 8.82
N LEU A 726 -8.85 -5.29 8.31
CA LEU A 726 -9.42 -6.63 8.32
C LEU A 726 -9.44 -7.26 9.71
N ASP A 727 -8.56 -6.84 10.63
CA ASP A 727 -8.50 -7.40 11.98
C ASP A 727 -9.66 -6.88 12.82
N THR A 728 -9.90 -5.57 12.77
CA THR A 728 -11.06 -4.97 13.45
C THR A 728 -12.38 -5.50 12.88
N LEU A 729 -12.50 -5.61 11.55
CA LEU A 729 -13.68 -6.19 10.90
C LEU A 729 -13.88 -7.67 11.30
N ARG A 730 -12.80 -8.47 11.30
CA ARG A 730 -12.85 -9.88 11.73
C ARG A 730 -13.29 -10.00 13.19
N GLY A 731 -12.74 -9.19 14.09
CA GLY A 731 -13.14 -9.19 15.50
C GLY A 731 -14.62 -8.84 15.69
N SER A 732 -15.13 -7.87 14.93
CA SER A 732 -16.55 -7.52 14.92
C SER A 732 -17.43 -8.69 14.45
N ILE A 733 -17.08 -9.32 13.32
CA ILE A 733 -17.78 -10.50 12.80
C ILE A 733 -17.73 -11.68 13.78
N ASP A 734 -16.57 -11.96 14.36
CA ASP A 734 -16.33 -13.05 15.33
C ASP A 734 -17.17 -12.91 16.61
N SER A 735 -17.57 -11.68 16.97
CA SER A 735 -18.41 -11.42 18.15
C SER A 735 -19.86 -11.94 18.00
N VAL A 736 -20.34 -12.12 16.75
CA VAL A 736 -21.75 -12.44 16.46
C VAL A 736 -21.97 -13.69 15.59
N ARG A 737 -20.94 -14.23 14.93
CA ARG A 737 -21.03 -15.46 14.11
C ARG A 737 -20.74 -16.75 14.89
N ASP A 738 -20.95 -17.90 14.24
CA ASP A 738 -20.37 -19.18 14.68
C ASP A 738 -18.87 -19.23 14.35
N ILE A 739 -18.02 -19.22 15.40
CA ILE A 739 -16.56 -19.22 15.30
C ILE A 739 -16.00 -20.48 14.61
N HIS A 740 -16.77 -21.58 14.54
CA HIS A 740 -16.35 -22.81 13.89
C HIS A 740 -16.53 -22.80 12.37
N THR A 741 -17.28 -21.84 11.83
CA THR A 741 -17.37 -21.66 10.38
C THR A 741 -16.04 -21.08 9.87
N PRO A 742 -15.31 -21.72 8.95
CA PRO A 742 -14.09 -21.13 8.40
C PRO A 742 -14.42 -19.83 7.65
N LEU A 743 -13.72 -18.74 7.98
CA LEU A 743 -13.87 -17.44 7.35
C LEU A 743 -12.49 -16.93 6.94
N THR A 744 -12.41 -16.49 5.69
CA THR A 744 -11.26 -15.71 5.21
C THR A 744 -11.78 -14.37 4.68
N ILE A 745 -11.21 -13.29 5.18
CA ILE A 745 -11.51 -11.92 4.74
C ILE A 745 -10.30 -11.38 4.00
N MET A 746 -10.51 -10.75 2.85
CA MET A 746 -9.46 -10.08 2.09
C MET A 746 -9.96 -8.75 1.55
N ASN A 747 -9.04 -7.79 1.40
CA ASN A 747 -9.34 -6.59 0.62
C ASN A 747 -9.53 -6.97 -0.85
N GLY A 748 -10.54 -6.37 -1.50
CA GLY A 748 -10.86 -6.55 -2.90
C GLY A 748 -9.78 -5.99 -3.83
N GLU A 749 -9.84 -6.39 -5.11
CA GLU A 749 -9.01 -5.79 -6.16
C GLU A 749 -9.83 -4.78 -6.96
N VAL A 750 -9.32 -3.57 -7.17
CA VAL A 750 -9.92 -2.58 -8.07
C VAL A 750 -9.03 -2.43 -9.30
N TYR A 751 -9.62 -2.64 -10.48
CA TYR A 751 -8.96 -2.45 -11.76
C TYR A 751 -9.57 -1.25 -12.48
N ALA A 752 -8.73 -0.27 -12.75
CA ALA A 752 -9.12 0.86 -13.58
C ALA A 752 -9.14 0.47 -15.06
N PHE A 753 -10.10 0.99 -15.84
CA PHE A 753 -10.20 0.74 -17.27
C PHE A 753 -10.33 2.02 -18.09
N ARG A 754 -9.90 1.94 -19.34
CA ARG A 754 -9.93 3.01 -20.34
C ARG A 754 -10.96 2.74 -21.41
N VAL A 755 -11.50 3.82 -21.96
CA VAL A 755 -12.51 3.76 -23.02
C VAL A 755 -12.14 4.77 -24.09
N ALA A 756 -12.02 4.31 -25.34
CA ALA A 756 -11.94 5.19 -26.51
C ALA A 756 -13.21 5.07 -27.33
N LEU A 757 -13.74 6.22 -27.75
CA LEU A 757 -15.02 6.35 -28.42
C LEU A 757 -14.88 7.25 -29.65
N GLN A 758 -15.71 6.96 -30.65
CA GLN A 758 -16.07 7.92 -31.69
C GLN A 758 -17.54 8.27 -31.51
N VAL A 759 -17.86 9.55 -31.38
CA VAL A 759 -19.22 10.04 -31.12
C VAL A 759 -19.65 11.03 -32.20
N LEU A 760 -20.86 10.83 -32.72
CA LEU A 760 -21.54 11.76 -33.61
C LEU A 760 -22.58 12.54 -32.80
N ALA A 761 -22.38 13.86 -32.70
CA ALA A 761 -23.36 14.76 -32.13
C ALA A 761 -24.44 15.15 -33.16
N LYS A 762 -25.67 15.38 -32.68
CA LYS A 762 -26.77 15.96 -33.47
C LYS A 762 -26.42 17.40 -33.85
N GLU A 763 -26.84 17.83 -35.05
CA GLU A 763 -26.48 19.15 -35.60
C GLU A 763 -26.93 20.33 -34.73
N GLU A 764 -27.98 20.16 -33.92
CA GLU A 764 -28.50 21.22 -33.06
C GLU A 764 -27.73 21.40 -31.74
N TYR A 765 -26.78 20.51 -31.43
CA TYR A 765 -25.99 20.52 -30.19
C TYR A 765 -24.53 20.93 -30.46
N ASP A 766 -23.94 21.66 -29.51
CA ASP A 766 -22.51 21.93 -29.50
C ASP A 766 -21.73 20.65 -29.16
N GLN A 767 -20.80 20.26 -30.04
CA GLN A 767 -20.08 18.99 -29.94
C GLN A 767 -19.24 18.87 -28.67
N ALA A 768 -18.51 19.93 -28.30
CA ALA A 768 -17.67 19.91 -27.10
C ALA A 768 -18.52 19.70 -25.85
N THR A 769 -19.67 20.34 -25.78
CA THR A 769 -20.64 20.16 -24.69
C THR A 769 -21.19 18.73 -24.62
N VAL A 770 -21.49 18.11 -25.77
CA VAL A 770 -21.92 16.70 -25.82
C VAL A 770 -20.81 15.76 -25.35
N PHE A 771 -19.56 16.00 -25.74
CA PHE A 771 -18.43 15.14 -25.37
C PHE A 771 -18.15 15.21 -23.85
N GLU A 772 -18.19 16.40 -23.25
CA GLU A 772 -18.09 16.56 -21.79
C GLU A 772 -19.27 15.89 -21.06
N ALA A 773 -20.49 15.99 -21.60
CA ALA A 773 -21.65 15.29 -21.04
C ALA A 773 -21.51 13.77 -21.11
N VAL A 774 -20.96 13.24 -22.21
CA VAL A 774 -20.65 11.80 -22.35
C VAL A 774 -19.58 11.37 -21.34
N LYS A 775 -18.50 12.13 -21.21
CA LYS A 775 -17.44 11.85 -20.22
C LYS A 775 -17.99 11.83 -18.79
N THR A 776 -18.82 12.81 -18.45
CA THR A 776 -19.49 12.89 -17.15
C THR A 776 -20.42 11.69 -16.90
N GLN A 777 -21.22 11.31 -17.91
CA GLN A 777 -22.15 10.17 -17.81
C GLN A 777 -21.40 8.85 -17.60
N LEU A 778 -20.31 8.61 -18.35
CA LEU A 778 -19.51 7.39 -18.21
C LEU A 778 -18.82 7.31 -16.84
N THR A 779 -18.27 8.42 -16.37
CA THR A 779 -17.65 8.51 -15.04
C THR A 779 -18.67 8.23 -13.93
N SER A 780 -19.92 8.67 -14.11
CA SER A 780 -21.03 8.37 -13.20
C SER A 780 -21.47 6.90 -13.25
N ASP A 781 -21.69 6.33 -14.44
CA ASP A 781 -22.27 4.99 -14.60
C ASP A 781 -21.27 3.86 -14.32
N PHE A 782 -19.99 4.10 -14.57
CA PHE A 782 -18.90 3.13 -14.38
C PHE A 782 -17.89 3.56 -13.30
N GLY A 783 -18.27 4.54 -12.48
CA GLY A 783 -17.54 4.96 -11.29
C GLY A 783 -17.69 3.97 -10.13
N PHE A 784 -16.85 4.14 -9.10
CA PHE A 784 -16.81 3.25 -7.92
C PHE A 784 -18.20 3.03 -7.27
N ASP A 785 -19.03 4.07 -7.21
CA ASP A 785 -20.34 4.01 -6.55
C ASP A 785 -21.32 3.06 -7.26
N LYS A 786 -21.32 3.04 -8.60
CA LYS A 786 -22.23 2.20 -9.40
C LYS A 786 -21.69 0.79 -9.64
N MET A 787 -20.38 0.64 -9.70
CA MET A 787 -19.74 -0.64 -9.99
C MET A 787 -19.83 -1.59 -8.78
N GLN A 788 -19.80 -2.88 -9.05
CA GLN A 788 -19.88 -3.95 -8.05
C GLN A 788 -18.83 -5.02 -8.32
N PHE A 789 -18.47 -5.79 -7.29
CA PHE A 789 -17.59 -6.94 -7.45
C PHE A 789 -18.15 -7.94 -8.46
N GLY A 790 -17.28 -8.49 -9.31
CA GLY A 790 -17.66 -9.48 -10.32
C GLY A 790 -18.45 -8.92 -11.50
N LEU A 791 -18.76 -7.61 -11.52
CA LEU A 791 -19.48 -6.97 -12.63
C LEU A 791 -18.53 -6.67 -13.79
N SER A 792 -18.62 -7.50 -14.83
CA SER A 792 -17.89 -7.29 -16.09
C SER A 792 -18.52 -6.14 -16.89
N VAL A 793 -17.71 -5.43 -17.67
CA VAL A 793 -18.15 -4.28 -18.48
C VAL A 793 -18.06 -4.62 -19.95
N SER A 794 -19.15 -4.51 -20.69
CA SER A 794 -19.18 -4.74 -22.14
C SER A 794 -19.23 -3.45 -22.94
N ALA A 795 -18.77 -3.50 -24.20
CA ALA A 795 -18.87 -2.37 -25.11
C ALA A 795 -20.34 -1.96 -25.35
N SER A 796 -21.27 -2.92 -25.28
CA SER A 796 -22.70 -2.67 -25.43
C SER A 796 -23.29 -1.86 -24.26
N GLU A 797 -22.80 -2.07 -23.04
CA GLU A 797 -23.20 -1.29 -21.86
C GLU A 797 -22.65 0.14 -21.93
N ILE A 798 -21.39 0.29 -22.36
CA ILE A 798 -20.80 1.60 -22.64
C ILE A 798 -21.67 2.35 -23.66
N LEU A 799 -22.00 1.73 -24.81
CA LEU A 799 -22.84 2.35 -25.83
C LEU A 799 -24.23 2.72 -25.30
N LYS A 800 -24.83 1.87 -24.46
CA LYS A 800 -26.13 2.16 -23.84
C LYS A 800 -26.06 3.41 -22.96
N SER A 801 -25.00 3.56 -22.17
CA SER A 801 -24.76 4.75 -21.33
C SER A 801 -24.57 5.99 -22.20
N VAL A 802 -23.69 5.92 -23.21
CA VAL A 802 -23.44 7.04 -24.15
C VAL A 802 -24.69 7.47 -24.90
N GLN A 803 -25.49 6.52 -25.41
CA GLN A 803 -26.72 6.80 -26.16
C GLN A 803 -27.85 7.41 -25.31
N SER A 804 -27.75 7.34 -23.98
CA SER A 804 -28.69 8.00 -23.08
C SER A 804 -28.47 9.51 -22.96
N VAL A 805 -27.30 10.00 -23.39
CA VAL A 805 -26.93 11.42 -23.32
C VAL A 805 -27.65 12.21 -24.41
N ALA A 806 -28.34 13.28 -24.00
CA ALA A 806 -29.02 14.17 -24.94
C ALA A 806 -28.02 14.83 -25.90
N GLY A 807 -28.29 14.73 -27.20
CA GLY A 807 -27.42 15.28 -28.25
C GLY A 807 -26.53 14.25 -28.94
N VAL A 808 -26.43 13.02 -28.44
CA VAL A 808 -25.78 11.91 -29.15
C VAL A 808 -26.69 11.40 -30.27
N GLU A 809 -26.16 11.27 -31.48
CA GLU A 809 -26.82 10.67 -32.65
C GLU A 809 -26.33 9.24 -32.89
N ALA A 810 -25.01 9.03 -32.83
CA ALA A 810 -24.38 7.73 -32.96
C ALA A 810 -23.10 7.68 -32.12
N ALA A 811 -22.68 6.48 -31.71
CA ALA A 811 -21.42 6.27 -31.01
C ALA A 811 -20.84 4.90 -31.35
N VAL A 812 -19.52 4.79 -31.36
CA VAL A 812 -18.76 3.55 -31.58
C VAL A 812 -17.69 3.45 -30.51
N VAL A 813 -17.58 2.28 -29.86
CA VAL A 813 -16.45 1.99 -28.96
C VAL A 813 -15.28 1.51 -29.80
N THR A 814 -14.20 2.28 -29.83
CA THR A 814 -12.97 1.95 -30.55
C THR A 814 -11.98 1.23 -29.64
N GLN A 815 -12.07 1.44 -28.33
CA GLN A 815 -11.26 0.72 -27.35
C GLN A 815 -12.04 0.51 -26.05
N LEU A 816 -11.99 -0.72 -25.53
CA LEU A 816 -12.35 -1.07 -24.17
C LEU A 816 -11.28 -2.03 -23.64
N ALA A 817 -10.52 -1.57 -22.66
CA ALA A 817 -9.42 -2.34 -22.09
C ALA A 817 -9.17 -1.85 -20.67
N ARG A 818 -8.65 -2.71 -19.80
CA ARG A 818 -8.11 -2.23 -18.52
C ARG A 818 -6.92 -1.32 -18.82
N ILE A 819 -6.61 -0.36 -17.95
CA ILE A 819 -5.40 0.47 -18.12
C ILE A 819 -4.15 -0.43 -18.06
N SER A 820 -4.28 -1.52 -17.33
CA SER A 820 -3.36 -2.63 -17.32
C SER A 820 -3.11 -3.23 -18.72
N ASP A 821 -4.14 -3.51 -19.51
CA ASP A 821 -3.93 -4.36 -20.67
C ASP A 821 -3.16 -3.63 -21.80
N PRO A 822 -2.18 -4.30 -22.46
CA PRO A 822 -1.45 -3.72 -23.57
C PRO A 822 -2.42 -3.31 -24.69
N THR A 823 -2.12 -2.18 -25.35
CA THR A 823 -3.04 -1.43 -26.22
C THR A 823 -3.59 -2.19 -27.45
N THR A 824 -3.09 -3.39 -27.73
CA THR A 824 -3.29 -4.07 -29.02
C THR A 824 -4.39 -5.16 -29.03
N THR A 825 -5.11 -5.42 -27.93
CA THR A 825 -6.15 -6.47 -27.94
C THR A 825 -7.41 -6.03 -27.20
N PRO A 826 -8.50 -5.71 -27.92
CA PRO A 826 -9.79 -5.43 -27.31
C PRO A 826 -10.33 -6.69 -26.61
N ILE A 827 -10.79 -6.53 -25.36
CA ILE A 827 -11.44 -7.60 -24.59
C ILE A 827 -12.88 -7.14 -24.31
N ASP A 828 -13.85 -7.87 -24.85
CA ASP A 828 -15.29 -7.59 -24.68
C ASP A 828 -16.07 -8.90 -24.39
N PRO A 829 -16.73 -9.03 -23.22
CA PRO A 829 -16.73 -8.07 -22.13
C PRO A 829 -15.38 -8.01 -21.41
N LEU A 830 -15.04 -6.83 -20.89
CA LEU A 830 -13.95 -6.64 -19.95
C LEU A 830 -14.30 -7.36 -18.64
N PRO A 831 -13.57 -8.41 -18.25
CA PRO A 831 -13.98 -9.24 -17.12
C PRO A 831 -13.77 -8.51 -15.80
N ALA A 832 -14.68 -8.69 -14.87
CA ALA A 832 -14.46 -8.53 -13.43
C ALA A 832 -14.88 -9.85 -12.79
N ASP A 833 -14.25 -10.19 -11.68
CA ASP A 833 -14.35 -11.55 -11.21
C ASP A 833 -14.72 -11.70 -9.75
N PHE A 834 -15.41 -12.81 -9.51
CA PHE A 834 -15.66 -13.40 -8.21
C PHE A 834 -14.38 -13.92 -7.56
N ALA A 835 -14.36 -14.02 -6.24
CA ALA A 835 -13.33 -14.70 -5.49
C ALA A 835 -13.10 -16.12 -5.98
N LYS A 836 -11.84 -16.54 -6.04
CA LYS A 836 -11.46 -17.88 -6.53
C LYS A 836 -10.15 -18.35 -5.92
N VAL A 837 -9.93 -19.66 -5.96
CA VAL A 837 -8.63 -20.27 -5.70
C VAL A 837 -7.93 -20.48 -7.04
N ASP A 838 -6.79 -19.83 -7.24
CA ASP A 838 -5.98 -19.95 -8.44
C ASP A 838 -4.61 -20.53 -8.09
N SER A 839 -4.29 -21.70 -8.64
CA SER A 839 -3.03 -22.41 -8.38
C SER A 839 -2.72 -22.63 -6.88
N GLY A 840 -3.76 -22.80 -6.06
CA GLY A 840 -3.65 -22.99 -4.60
C GLY A 840 -3.59 -21.69 -3.79
N VAL A 841 -3.56 -20.53 -4.45
CA VAL A 841 -3.61 -19.21 -3.80
C VAL A 841 -5.02 -18.65 -3.91
N LEU A 842 -5.57 -18.23 -2.78
CA LEU A 842 -6.88 -17.61 -2.72
C LEU A 842 -6.78 -16.15 -3.20
N ARG A 843 -7.69 -15.74 -4.09
CA ARG A 843 -7.79 -14.38 -4.61
C ARG A 843 -9.13 -13.74 -4.29
N PRO A 844 -9.13 -12.45 -3.93
CA PRO A 844 -10.35 -11.73 -3.68
C PRO A 844 -11.17 -11.52 -4.95
N ALA A 845 -12.42 -11.09 -4.76
CA ALA A 845 -13.22 -10.56 -5.86
C ALA A 845 -12.63 -9.23 -6.35
N SER A 846 -12.89 -8.95 -7.62
CA SER A 846 -12.38 -7.76 -8.31
C SER A 846 -13.52 -6.91 -8.85
N MET A 847 -13.26 -5.62 -8.95
CA MET A 847 -14.19 -4.61 -9.46
C MET A 847 -13.51 -3.77 -10.54
N LEU A 848 -14.27 -3.42 -11.58
CA LEU A 848 -13.84 -2.51 -12.64
C LEU A 848 -14.34 -1.10 -12.34
N VAL A 849 -13.50 -0.09 -12.56
CA VAL A 849 -13.87 1.33 -12.46
C VAL A 849 -13.28 2.08 -13.65
N VAL A 850 -14.04 2.98 -14.27
CA VAL A 850 -13.51 3.80 -15.36
C VAL A 850 -12.56 4.86 -14.79
N ASP A 851 -11.43 5.08 -15.47
CA ASP A 851 -10.56 6.21 -15.17
C ASP A 851 -10.92 7.39 -16.05
N GLU A 852 -11.33 8.48 -15.41
CA GLU A 852 -11.77 9.71 -16.08
C GLU A 852 -10.72 10.28 -17.03
N ASP A 853 -9.43 10.19 -16.68
CA ASP A 853 -8.32 10.70 -17.50
C ASP A 853 -8.01 9.78 -18.69
N GLN A 854 -8.62 8.59 -18.72
CA GLN A 854 -8.45 7.60 -19.79
C GLN A 854 -9.72 7.40 -20.63
N ILE A 855 -10.65 8.36 -20.56
CA ILE A 855 -11.79 8.45 -21.49
C ILE A 855 -11.38 9.35 -22.66
N THR A 856 -11.24 8.77 -23.85
CA THR A 856 -10.94 9.51 -25.09
C THR A 856 -12.14 9.50 -26.02
N ILE A 857 -12.51 10.68 -26.53
CA ILE A 857 -13.64 10.85 -27.43
C ILE A 857 -13.18 11.59 -28.68
N GLU A 858 -13.34 10.95 -29.82
CA GLU A 858 -13.09 11.52 -31.15
C GLU A 858 -14.42 11.75 -31.89
N GLU A 859 -14.40 12.60 -32.91
CA GLU A 859 -15.54 12.81 -33.79
C GLU A 859 -15.76 11.61 -34.71
N LEU A 860 -17.00 11.10 -34.75
CA LEU A 860 -17.41 10.13 -35.75
C LEU A 860 -17.86 10.86 -37.02
N SER A 861 -17.24 10.57 -38.17
CA SER A 861 -17.60 11.20 -39.44
C SER A 861 -19.00 10.79 -39.92
N ARG A 862 -19.80 11.77 -40.37
CA ARG A 862 -21.01 11.53 -41.18
C ARG A 862 -20.61 11.12 -42.59
N GLU A 863 -20.04 9.94 -42.78
CA GLU A 863 -19.92 9.41 -44.14
C GLU A 863 -21.31 8.95 -44.62
N ILE A 864 -21.73 9.51 -45.76
CA ILE A 864 -23.03 9.33 -46.44
C ILE A 864 -23.15 7.91 -47.01
#